data_AF-A0A6C0ILF2-F1
#
_entry.id   AF-A0A6C0ILF2-F1
#
_cell.length_a   1.000
_cell.length_b   1.000
_cell.length_c   1.000
_cell.angle_alpha   90.00
_cell.angle_beta   90.00
_cell.angle_gamma   90.00
#
_symmetry.space_group_name_H-M   'P 1'
#
loop_
_entity.id
_entity.type
_entity.pdbx_description
1 polymer ?
#
loop_
_entity_poly.entity_id
_entity_poly.type
_entity_poly.pdbx_seq_one_letter_code
_entity_poly.pdbx_strand_id
1 'polypeptide(L)'
;MFLTYIIETAHNKCKCLSNFIKHFKFVSFKYYININYKDYYNMVVSKINKRINYPELKTIPQIDIKKTLELYQIEVQDIEIVIAIGSPNKDFEDDDIIYYPIYLVNKENKVIQIGVYEIESNQFVSMYSDDNELIIDNFDDALIFSFVNKQMLNDMRLKPEFQMNDYDYKDDEDDDDQKSSLNYKSKVVSSKIYKIPTERQNLFTLASDAPPEIELIVEESKEDAKDITDKYHFNESDLWIQKCLKNKLYTIQDVEGNGDCFFATIRDAFASIGQTTTVLKLRKRLSEEVTQDMFQTYSELFLQTSIEAKENKDVLKKVNENIKRVAETFKNTLNIDEKRKLSAEATKLKSEKQRLANEVKMAISLLNEYKFMKGVNSIEKLKAKLMKPDYWADDWAVSTMEPILNIKLILLSSEEFNNSNSCDMILNCGQINTSLLRSDVFMPEFYIILEYTGNHYKLVNYKNKSLFKFNEIPYDIKMLVISKCLEKNSGPFSYIPDFISLQNSLPNIRNKPVIENVYTNTINGNLFDDEIVFAFNLRSTLKKPPLPGKGSGGETIPDDKIKMFSELHAIEKWRNKLSNSWPQEFILDNRKWLSVEHYYQGAKFKKNNPDFYLTFSLDSGTELSRDPAMSKSAGEKSGKFKGKLIRPTSILMDPDFNYSKEMHAAQKAKFTQNEDLKQLLMATKNAKLTHWVKANPNIVFTELMQIRDDLYKQII
;
A
#
# COMPACT_ATOMS: atom_id res chain seq x y z
N MET A 1 -0.14 -42.24 53.79
CA MET A 1 -0.23 -40.94 54.48
C MET A 1 0.11 -39.73 53.59
N PHE A 2 0.70 -39.90 52.39
CA PHE A 2 0.82 -38.82 51.39
C PHE A 2 -0.29 -38.80 50.32
N LEU A 3 -1.07 -39.90 50.17
CA LEU A 3 -2.20 -39.97 49.24
C LEU A 3 -3.52 -39.42 49.80
N THR A 4 -3.64 -39.29 51.13
CA THR A 4 -4.85 -38.80 51.79
C THR A 4 -4.94 -37.26 51.82
N TYR A 5 -3.80 -36.57 51.75
CA TYR A 5 -3.74 -35.09 51.76
C TYR A 5 -4.09 -34.44 50.40
N ILE A 6 -3.92 -35.17 49.30
CA ILE A 6 -4.22 -34.68 47.93
C ILE A 6 -5.72 -34.80 47.60
N ILE A 7 -6.45 -35.73 48.23
CA ILE A 7 -7.89 -35.92 47.98
C ILE A 7 -8.74 -34.89 48.75
N GLU A 8 -8.30 -34.41 49.93
CA GLU A 8 -9.02 -33.38 50.70
C GLU A 8 -8.89 -31.95 50.14
N THR A 9 -7.80 -31.60 49.45
CA THR A 9 -7.62 -30.26 48.86
C THR A 9 -8.39 -30.08 47.54
N ALA A 10 -8.71 -31.15 46.81
CA ALA A 10 -9.53 -31.10 45.60
C ALA A 10 -11.03 -31.00 45.91
N HIS A 11 -11.49 -31.57 47.03
CA HIS A 11 -12.94 -31.61 47.34
C HIS A 11 -13.48 -30.29 47.89
N ASN A 12 -12.67 -29.45 48.53
CA ASN A 12 -13.09 -28.13 49.04
C ASN A 12 -13.09 -27.01 47.99
N LYS A 13 -12.36 -27.15 46.86
CA LYS A 13 -12.40 -26.15 45.77
C LYS A 13 -13.64 -26.27 44.86
N CYS A 14 -14.30 -27.43 44.79
CA CYS A 14 -15.56 -27.58 44.04
C CYS A 14 -16.81 -27.09 44.79
N LYS A 15 -16.76 -26.90 46.12
CA LYS A 15 -17.93 -26.43 46.91
C LYS A 15 -18.14 -24.91 46.89
N CYS A 16 -17.11 -24.10 46.65
CA CYS A 16 -17.27 -22.64 46.51
C CYS A 16 -17.92 -22.21 45.18
N LEU A 17 -17.78 -23.00 44.10
CA LEU A 17 -18.40 -22.65 42.81
C LEU A 17 -19.91 -22.95 42.77
N SER A 18 -20.40 -23.93 43.53
CA SER A 18 -21.82 -24.34 43.47
C SER A 18 -22.78 -23.42 44.25
N ASN A 19 -22.26 -22.56 45.14
CA ASN A 19 -23.08 -21.60 45.89
C ASN A 19 -23.11 -20.19 45.30
N PHE A 20 -22.29 -19.87 44.28
CA PHE A 20 -22.29 -18.53 43.67
C PHE A 20 -23.31 -18.36 42.53
N ILE A 21 -23.92 -19.45 42.04
CA ILE A 21 -24.87 -19.43 40.89
C ILE A 21 -26.34 -19.49 41.33
N LYS A 22 -26.66 -19.36 42.64
CA LYS A 22 -28.04 -19.49 43.12
C LYS A 22 -28.79 -18.20 43.44
N HIS A 23 -28.23 -17.01 43.22
CA HIS A 23 -28.88 -15.77 43.71
C HIS A 23 -28.80 -14.53 42.79
N PHE A 24 -29.04 -14.65 41.48
CA PHE A 24 -29.52 -13.49 40.71
C PHE A 24 -30.62 -13.87 39.71
N LYS A 25 -31.85 -13.48 40.06
CA LYS A 25 -33.04 -13.37 39.20
C LYS A 25 -32.96 -12.11 38.33
N PHE A 26 -33.45 -12.19 37.09
CA PHE A 26 -34.37 -11.25 36.38
C PHE A 26 -34.44 -11.73 34.91
N VAL A 27 -35.45 -12.50 34.46
CA VAL A 27 -36.79 -12.08 33.98
C VAL A 27 -36.69 -10.88 33.00
N SER A 28 -36.41 -11.13 31.72
CA SER A 28 -37.32 -11.27 30.56
C SER A 28 -37.94 -9.97 30.02
N PHE A 29 -37.68 -9.63 28.75
CA PHE A 29 -38.69 -9.68 27.66
C PHE A 29 -38.05 -9.50 26.26
N LYS A 30 -38.49 -10.39 25.36
CA LYS A 30 -38.41 -10.50 23.88
C LYS A 30 -37.98 -9.25 23.07
N TYR A 31 -37.19 -9.47 22.00
CA TYR A 31 -37.62 -9.39 20.57
C TYR A 31 -36.54 -10.02 19.65
N TYR A 32 -36.94 -11.03 18.86
CA TYR A 32 -36.31 -11.66 17.66
C TYR A 32 -34.84 -12.15 17.68
N ILE A 33 -34.65 -13.48 17.70
CA ILE A 33 -33.92 -14.24 16.66
C ILE A 33 -34.59 -15.62 16.54
N ASN A 34 -35.11 -15.93 15.35
CA ASN A 34 -35.60 -17.25 14.97
C ASN A 34 -34.75 -17.67 13.76
N ILE A 35 -33.66 -18.41 13.99
CA ILE A 35 -32.83 -18.99 12.92
C ILE A 35 -33.02 -20.51 12.99
N ASN A 36 -33.54 -21.05 11.89
CA ASN A 36 -33.93 -22.46 11.73
C ASN A 36 -32.68 -23.31 11.44
N TYR A 37 -32.45 -24.35 12.24
CA TYR A 37 -31.26 -25.23 12.20
C TYR A 37 -31.26 -26.28 11.06
N LYS A 38 -31.91 -26.00 9.90
CA LYS A 38 -32.17 -27.01 8.85
C LYS A 38 -31.38 -26.87 7.54
N ASP A 39 -30.54 -25.84 7.37
CA ASP A 39 -29.91 -25.53 6.06
C ASP A 39 -28.51 -26.16 5.82
N TYR A 40 -28.00 -27.05 6.70
CA TYR A 40 -26.63 -27.59 6.64
C TYR A 40 -26.53 -29.06 6.15
N TYR A 41 -27.01 -29.40 4.96
CA TYR A 41 -26.78 -30.75 4.40
C TYR A 41 -26.30 -30.85 2.95
N ASN A 42 -26.16 -29.73 2.24
CA ASN A 42 -25.63 -29.75 0.88
C ASN A 42 -24.25 -29.06 0.82
N MET A 43 -23.27 -29.78 0.27
CA MET A 43 -21.90 -29.31 0.09
C MET A 43 -21.40 -29.69 -1.30
N VAL A 44 -20.56 -28.85 -1.88
CA VAL A 44 -19.88 -29.12 -3.16
C VAL A 44 -18.42 -29.45 -2.90
N VAL A 45 -17.95 -30.57 -3.43
CA VAL A 45 -16.56 -31.03 -3.29
C VAL A 45 -15.65 -30.25 -4.23
N SER A 46 -14.50 -29.78 -3.74
CA SER A 46 -13.47 -29.11 -4.57
C SER A 46 -12.98 -29.99 -5.74
N LYS A 47 -12.62 -29.38 -6.88
CA LYS A 47 -11.97 -30.09 -8.00
C LYS A 47 -10.47 -30.24 -7.72
N ILE A 48 -9.84 -29.24 -7.09
CA ILE A 48 -8.41 -29.24 -6.73
C ILE A 48 -8.11 -30.22 -5.59
N ASN A 49 -8.84 -30.20 -4.47
CA ASN A 49 -8.59 -31.08 -3.31
C ASN A 49 -9.87 -31.74 -2.80
N LYS A 50 -10.01 -33.05 -3.06
CA LYS A 50 -11.21 -33.84 -2.70
C LYS A 50 -11.53 -33.95 -1.21
N ARG A 51 -10.66 -33.46 -0.32
CA ARG A 51 -10.91 -33.38 1.12
C ARG A 51 -11.63 -32.10 1.54
N ILE A 52 -11.68 -31.10 0.66
CA ILE A 52 -12.32 -29.81 0.91
C ILE A 52 -13.73 -29.78 0.33
N ASN A 53 -14.66 -29.27 1.14
CA ASN A 53 -16.07 -29.14 0.80
C ASN A 53 -16.53 -27.71 1.06
N TYR A 54 -17.17 -27.11 0.06
CA TYR A 54 -17.77 -25.78 0.17
C TYR A 54 -19.23 -25.91 0.61
N PRO A 55 -19.67 -25.21 1.67
CA PRO A 55 -21.08 -25.20 2.03
C PRO A 55 -21.89 -24.48 0.95
N GLU A 56 -23.03 -25.06 0.56
CA GLU A 56 -23.94 -24.41 -0.39
C GLU A 56 -24.71 -23.28 0.29
N LEU A 57 -24.13 -22.09 0.29
CA LEU A 57 -24.73 -20.91 0.89
C LEU A 57 -25.62 -20.22 -0.14
N LYS A 58 -26.86 -19.89 0.24
CA LYS A 58 -27.72 -18.98 -0.54
C LYS A 58 -27.53 -17.51 -0.14
N THR A 59 -26.74 -17.29 0.90
CA THR A 59 -26.40 -16.00 1.46
C THR A 59 -25.07 -15.52 0.93
N ILE A 60 -24.92 -14.22 0.77
CA ILE A 60 -23.66 -13.59 0.38
C ILE A 60 -22.72 -13.59 1.61
N PRO A 61 -21.50 -14.14 1.53
CA PRO A 61 -20.43 -13.93 2.49
C PRO A 61 -20.30 -12.47 2.93
N GLN A 62 -20.03 -12.23 4.21
CA GLN A 62 -19.91 -10.87 4.78
C GLN A 62 -18.84 -10.01 4.11
N ILE A 63 -17.85 -10.64 3.48
CA ILE A 63 -16.78 -9.97 2.74
C ILE A 63 -17.26 -9.38 1.39
N ASP A 64 -18.42 -9.81 0.87
CA ASP A 64 -18.94 -9.41 -0.45
C ASP A 64 -20.28 -8.66 -0.38
N ILE A 65 -20.93 -8.63 0.79
CA ILE A 65 -22.22 -7.96 0.97
C ILE A 65 -22.07 -6.44 0.79
N LYS A 66 -22.60 -5.89 -0.31
CA LYS A 66 -22.59 -4.51 -0.88
C LYS A 66 -21.29 -4.07 -1.63
N LYS A 67 -20.38 -5.00 -1.88
CA LYS A 67 -19.16 -4.77 -2.68
C LYS A 67 -19.58 -4.34 -4.09
N THR A 68 -18.97 -3.30 -4.66
CA THR A 68 -19.13 -3.07 -6.10
C THR A 68 -18.25 -4.08 -6.78
N LEU A 69 -18.90 -5.11 -7.28
CA LEU A 69 -18.31 -6.14 -8.09
C LEU A 69 -18.62 -5.80 -9.52
N GLU A 70 -17.61 -5.97 -10.37
CA GLU A 70 -17.83 -5.94 -11.81
C GLU A 70 -18.81 -7.06 -12.17
N LEU A 71 -19.63 -6.77 -13.17
CA LEU A 71 -20.62 -7.71 -13.69
C LEU A 71 -20.08 -8.35 -14.94
N TYR A 72 -20.33 -9.65 -15.05
CA TYR A 72 -19.79 -10.46 -16.12
C TYR A 72 -20.85 -11.39 -16.64
N GLN A 73 -20.79 -11.70 -17.92
CA GLN A 73 -21.73 -12.61 -18.55
C GLN A 73 -21.05 -13.97 -18.72
N ILE A 74 -21.67 -15.01 -18.19
CA ILE A 74 -21.21 -16.40 -18.35
C ILE A 74 -22.37 -17.30 -18.79
N GLU A 75 -22.04 -18.48 -19.30
CA GLU A 75 -23.02 -19.51 -19.64
C GLU A 75 -23.01 -20.62 -18.59
N VAL A 76 -24.18 -20.92 -18.00
CA VAL A 76 -24.36 -22.02 -17.03
C VAL A 76 -25.55 -22.87 -17.47
N GLN A 77 -25.32 -24.15 -17.72
CA GLN A 77 -26.36 -25.11 -18.17
C GLN A 77 -27.11 -24.65 -19.44
N ASP A 78 -26.39 -24.15 -20.44
CA ASP A 78 -26.93 -23.58 -21.71
C ASP A 78 -27.81 -22.34 -21.51
N ILE A 79 -27.59 -21.59 -20.43
CA ILE A 79 -28.31 -20.37 -20.10
C ILE A 79 -27.29 -19.26 -19.82
N GLU A 80 -27.32 -18.21 -20.63
CA GLU A 80 -26.56 -16.99 -20.37
C GLU A 80 -27.10 -16.27 -19.13
N ILE A 81 -26.20 -15.96 -18.19
CA ILE A 81 -26.50 -15.28 -16.94
C ILE A 81 -25.50 -14.16 -16.67
N VAL A 82 -25.97 -13.11 -16.01
CA VAL A 82 -25.10 -12.06 -15.46
C VAL A 82 -24.69 -12.46 -14.04
N ILE A 83 -23.39 -12.49 -13.79
CA ILE A 83 -22.79 -12.84 -12.51
C ILE A 83 -21.91 -11.71 -11.97
N ALA A 84 -21.69 -11.74 -10.67
CA ALA A 84 -20.64 -10.99 -9.98
C ALA A 84 -19.68 -11.99 -9.30
N ILE A 85 -18.38 -11.74 -9.39
CA ILE A 85 -17.37 -12.52 -8.66
C ILE A 85 -17.04 -11.84 -7.34
N GLY A 86 -17.15 -12.58 -6.25
CA GLY A 86 -16.79 -12.17 -4.89
C GLY A 86 -15.30 -12.11 -4.62
N SER A 87 -14.94 -11.74 -3.41
CA SER A 87 -13.54 -11.57 -2.99
C SER A 87 -12.83 -12.91 -2.80
N PRO A 88 -11.50 -12.95 -2.97
CA PRO A 88 -10.73 -14.15 -2.67
C PRO A 88 -10.85 -14.50 -1.18
N ASN A 89 -11.19 -15.76 -0.93
CA ASN A 89 -11.13 -16.38 0.38
C ASN A 89 -9.89 -17.28 0.45
N LYS A 90 -9.11 -17.12 1.53
CA LYS A 90 -7.82 -17.78 1.79
C LYS A 90 -7.88 -18.82 2.92
N ASP A 91 -9.08 -19.24 3.32
CA ASP A 91 -9.28 -20.18 4.45
C ASP A 91 -8.63 -21.55 4.20
N PHE A 92 -8.33 -21.89 2.93
CA PHE A 92 -7.68 -23.13 2.51
C PHE A 92 -6.30 -22.89 1.86
N GLU A 93 -5.65 -21.75 2.14
CA GLU A 93 -4.37 -21.38 1.53
C GLU A 93 -3.25 -22.39 1.88
N ASP A 94 -3.30 -22.99 3.08
CA ASP A 94 -2.39 -24.07 3.54
C ASP A 94 -2.56 -25.39 2.75
N ASP A 95 -3.74 -25.60 2.17
CA ASP A 95 -4.04 -26.71 1.27
C ASP A 95 -3.82 -26.32 -0.21
N ASP A 96 -3.11 -25.20 -0.45
CA ASP A 96 -2.83 -24.59 -1.75
C ASP A 96 -4.09 -24.18 -2.53
N ILE A 97 -5.16 -23.74 -1.84
CA ILE A 97 -6.41 -23.29 -2.47
C ILE A 97 -6.82 -21.90 -2.00
N ILE A 98 -7.08 -21.03 -2.97
CA ILE A 98 -7.83 -19.78 -2.81
C ILE A 98 -9.12 -19.90 -3.63
N TYR A 99 -10.26 -19.45 -3.08
CA TYR A 99 -11.53 -19.55 -3.80
C TYR A 99 -12.32 -18.24 -3.80
N TYR A 100 -13.14 -18.03 -4.83
CA TYR A 100 -13.91 -16.81 -5.08
C TYR A 100 -15.40 -17.17 -5.19
N PRO A 101 -16.27 -16.60 -4.36
CA PRO A 101 -17.71 -16.81 -4.50
C PRO A 101 -18.27 -16.31 -5.84
N ILE A 102 -19.23 -17.02 -6.43
CA ILE A 102 -19.92 -16.61 -7.66
C ILE A 102 -21.36 -16.26 -7.33
N TYR A 103 -21.80 -15.06 -7.69
CA TYR A 103 -23.14 -14.59 -7.44
C TYR A 103 -23.94 -14.38 -8.72
N LEU A 104 -25.12 -15.00 -8.82
CA LEU A 104 -26.10 -14.72 -9.86
C LEU A 104 -26.76 -13.37 -9.59
N VAL A 105 -26.73 -12.46 -10.57
CA VAL A 105 -27.51 -11.22 -10.53
C VAL A 105 -28.91 -11.50 -11.07
N ASN A 106 -29.91 -11.26 -10.24
CA ASN A 106 -31.30 -11.50 -10.61
C ASN A 106 -31.97 -10.26 -11.22
N LYS A 107 -33.17 -10.42 -11.79
CA LYS A 107 -33.97 -9.35 -12.41
C LYS A 107 -34.33 -8.16 -11.50
N GLU A 108 -34.17 -8.31 -10.18
CA GLU A 108 -34.37 -7.23 -9.20
C GLU A 108 -33.04 -6.59 -8.76
N ASN A 109 -31.94 -6.87 -9.48
CA ASN A 109 -30.57 -6.47 -9.12
C ASN A 109 -30.11 -6.95 -7.73
N LYS A 110 -30.69 -8.04 -7.23
CA LYS A 110 -30.21 -8.74 -6.03
C LYS A 110 -29.33 -9.90 -6.45
N VAL A 111 -28.41 -10.30 -5.57
CA VAL A 111 -27.47 -11.38 -5.87
C VAL A 111 -27.63 -12.58 -4.95
N ILE A 112 -27.46 -13.78 -5.49
CA ILE A 112 -27.52 -15.06 -4.77
C ILE A 112 -26.25 -15.83 -5.10
N GLN A 113 -25.57 -16.38 -4.09
CA GLN A 113 -24.40 -17.21 -4.35
C GLN A 113 -24.84 -18.51 -5.03
N ILE A 114 -24.28 -18.78 -6.19
CA ILE A 114 -24.61 -19.94 -7.02
C ILE A 114 -23.43 -20.89 -7.21
N GLY A 115 -22.24 -20.52 -6.72
CA GLY A 115 -21.05 -21.35 -6.82
C GLY A 115 -19.80 -20.69 -6.27
N VAL A 116 -18.66 -21.29 -6.61
CA VAL A 116 -17.32 -20.76 -6.35
C VAL A 116 -16.40 -21.02 -7.55
N TYR A 117 -15.44 -20.14 -7.77
CA TYR A 117 -14.22 -20.45 -8.50
C TYR A 117 -13.12 -20.83 -7.52
N GLU A 118 -12.22 -21.73 -7.89
CA GLU A 118 -11.05 -22.11 -7.11
C GLU A 118 -9.79 -21.92 -7.96
N ILE A 119 -8.71 -21.51 -7.31
CA ILE A 119 -7.38 -21.36 -7.89
C ILE A 119 -6.35 -21.95 -6.91
N GLU A 120 -5.18 -22.34 -7.42
CA GLU A 120 -4.06 -22.65 -6.54
C GLU A 120 -3.50 -21.35 -5.93
N SER A 121 -3.03 -21.38 -4.67
CA SER A 121 -2.61 -20.17 -3.94
C SER A 121 -1.49 -19.42 -4.64
N ASN A 122 -0.60 -20.17 -5.30
CA ASN A 122 0.53 -19.63 -6.06
C ASN A 122 0.13 -18.90 -7.37
N GLN A 123 -1.12 -19.04 -7.83
CA GLN A 123 -1.63 -18.38 -9.04
C GLN A 123 -2.23 -17.01 -8.74
N PHE A 124 -2.40 -16.68 -7.46
CA PHE A 124 -3.11 -15.47 -7.01
C PHE A 124 -2.63 -14.20 -7.69
N VAL A 125 -1.31 -14.01 -7.79
CA VAL A 125 -0.70 -12.84 -8.46
C VAL A 125 -1.12 -12.72 -9.92
N SER A 126 -1.25 -13.87 -10.60
CA SER A 126 -1.60 -13.93 -12.03
C SER A 126 -3.09 -13.76 -12.32
N MET A 127 -3.94 -13.65 -11.29
CA MET A 127 -5.38 -13.40 -11.45
C MET A 127 -5.70 -11.92 -11.61
N TYR A 128 -4.73 -11.03 -11.37
CA TYR A 128 -4.91 -9.59 -11.39
C TYR A 128 -4.00 -8.93 -12.42
N SER A 129 -4.51 -7.95 -13.16
CA SER A 129 -3.74 -7.15 -14.12
C SER A 129 -2.67 -6.28 -13.42
N ASP A 130 -1.78 -5.66 -14.18
CA ASP A 130 -0.83 -4.66 -13.63
C ASP A 130 -1.53 -3.36 -13.16
N ASP A 131 -2.79 -3.17 -13.56
CA ASP A 131 -3.70 -2.15 -13.02
C ASP A 131 -4.49 -2.65 -11.80
N ASN A 132 -4.23 -3.88 -11.36
CA ASN A 132 -4.86 -4.60 -10.25
C ASN A 132 -6.36 -4.90 -10.46
N GLU A 133 -6.79 -5.06 -11.70
CA GLU A 133 -8.14 -5.51 -12.06
C GLU A 133 -8.21 -7.03 -12.14
N LEU A 134 -9.30 -7.64 -11.67
CA LEU A 134 -9.48 -9.10 -11.68
C LEU A 134 -9.80 -9.57 -13.11
N ILE A 135 -9.07 -10.58 -13.57
CA ILE A 135 -9.17 -11.05 -14.96
C ILE A 135 -10.00 -12.32 -14.98
N ILE A 136 -11.31 -12.17 -15.19
CA ILE A 136 -12.27 -13.28 -15.04
C ILE A 136 -11.99 -14.48 -15.89
N ASP A 137 -11.55 -14.26 -17.12
CA ASP A 137 -11.30 -15.38 -18.01
C ASP A 137 -10.27 -16.33 -17.35
N ASN A 138 -9.44 -15.85 -16.38
CA ASN A 138 -8.45 -16.58 -15.55
C ASN A 138 -9.01 -17.55 -14.53
N PHE A 139 -10.32 -17.76 -14.46
CA PHE A 139 -10.91 -18.83 -13.66
C PHE A 139 -11.18 -20.11 -14.46
N ASP A 140 -11.05 -21.26 -13.80
CA ASP A 140 -11.48 -22.54 -14.38
C ASP A 140 -13.00 -22.68 -14.27
N ASP A 141 -13.57 -23.77 -14.80
CA ASP A 141 -15.01 -24.03 -14.71
C ASP A 141 -15.54 -23.83 -13.29
N ALA A 142 -16.55 -22.97 -13.17
CA ALA A 142 -17.24 -22.71 -11.91
C ALA A 142 -17.73 -24.00 -11.25
N LEU A 143 -17.53 -24.10 -9.94
CA LEU A 143 -18.19 -25.10 -9.10
C LEU A 143 -19.58 -24.57 -8.72
N ILE A 144 -20.58 -24.95 -9.51
CA ILE A 144 -21.97 -24.53 -9.31
C ILE A 144 -22.64 -25.39 -8.23
N PHE A 145 -23.38 -24.75 -7.32
CA PHE A 145 -24.11 -25.40 -6.23
C PHE A 145 -25.26 -26.28 -6.73
N SER A 146 -25.53 -27.39 -6.05
CA SER A 146 -26.47 -28.42 -6.51
C SER A 146 -27.92 -27.93 -6.63
N PHE A 147 -28.31 -26.90 -5.86
CA PHE A 147 -29.65 -26.32 -5.97
C PHE A 147 -29.87 -25.48 -7.24
N VAL A 148 -28.81 -25.15 -7.99
CA VAL A 148 -28.87 -24.31 -9.20
C VAL A 148 -29.27 -25.18 -10.40
N ASN A 149 -30.45 -24.89 -10.96
CA ASN A 149 -31.00 -25.62 -12.10
C ASN A 149 -31.54 -24.66 -13.18
N LYS A 150 -31.72 -25.19 -14.40
CA LYS A 150 -32.22 -24.41 -15.57
C LYS A 150 -33.50 -23.62 -15.30
N GLN A 151 -34.41 -24.16 -14.47
CA GLN A 151 -35.66 -23.47 -14.13
C GLN A 151 -35.38 -22.25 -13.24
N MET A 152 -34.61 -22.42 -12.17
CA MET A 152 -34.20 -21.33 -11.29
C MET A 152 -33.48 -20.22 -12.06
N LEU A 153 -32.53 -20.58 -12.94
CA LEU A 153 -31.79 -19.60 -13.73
C LEU A 153 -32.72 -18.81 -14.66
N ASN A 154 -33.67 -19.45 -15.35
CA ASN A 154 -34.62 -18.76 -16.22
C ASN A 154 -35.59 -17.84 -15.47
N ASP A 155 -36.03 -18.25 -14.28
CA ASP A 155 -36.99 -17.48 -13.48
C ASP A 155 -36.36 -16.25 -12.82
N MET A 156 -35.06 -16.35 -12.48
CA MET A 156 -34.36 -15.35 -11.66
C MET A 156 -33.39 -14.47 -12.45
N ARG A 157 -32.72 -14.97 -13.50
CA ARG A 157 -31.63 -14.24 -14.18
C ARG A 157 -32.05 -12.85 -14.64
N LEU A 158 -31.13 -11.91 -14.52
CA LEU A 158 -31.17 -10.69 -15.31
C LEU A 158 -30.89 -11.07 -16.77
N LYS A 159 -31.82 -10.80 -17.69
CA LYS A 159 -31.60 -11.05 -19.12
C LYS A 159 -30.63 -9.98 -19.65
N PRO A 160 -29.52 -10.35 -20.33
CA PRO A 160 -28.61 -9.36 -20.92
C PRO A 160 -29.36 -8.53 -21.96
N GLU A 161 -29.43 -7.20 -21.78
CA GLU A 161 -29.83 -6.29 -22.86
C GLU A 161 -28.60 -6.02 -23.72
N PHE A 162 -28.53 -6.62 -24.91
CA PHE A 162 -27.52 -6.29 -25.92
C PHE A 162 -28.20 -5.61 -27.11
N GLN A 163 -27.87 -4.33 -27.33
CA GLN A 163 -27.55 -3.81 -28.65
C GLN A 163 -26.34 -2.89 -28.56
N MET A 164 -25.24 -3.34 -29.16
CA MET A 164 -24.16 -2.49 -29.66
C MET A 164 -24.77 -1.41 -30.56
N ASN A 165 -24.40 -0.15 -30.35
CA ASN A 165 -24.40 0.83 -31.41
C ASN A 165 -23.03 1.51 -31.43
N ASP A 166 -22.40 1.40 -32.60
CA ASP A 166 -21.28 2.20 -33.06
C ASP A 166 -21.49 3.68 -32.70
N TYR A 167 -20.55 4.27 -31.96
CA TYR A 167 -20.32 5.71 -32.04
C TYR A 167 -19.18 5.94 -33.02
N ASP A 168 -19.63 6.13 -34.27
CA ASP A 168 -18.91 6.72 -35.38
C ASP A 168 -18.27 8.04 -34.92
N TYR A 169 -16.94 8.13 -35.00
CA TYR A 169 -16.22 9.39 -34.89
C TYR A 169 -16.61 10.25 -36.08
N LYS A 170 -17.38 11.31 -35.83
CA LYS A 170 -17.44 12.45 -36.74
C LYS A 170 -17.00 13.69 -35.98
N ASP A 171 -15.85 14.17 -36.45
CA ASP A 171 -15.39 15.54 -36.30
C ASP A 171 -16.55 16.49 -36.59
N ASP A 172 -16.78 17.40 -35.66
CA ASP A 172 -17.19 18.76 -35.98
C ASP A 172 -16.45 19.68 -35.01
N GLU A 173 -15.44 20.35 -35.55
CA GLU A 173 -14.86 21.57 -35.00
C GLU A 173 -15.99 22.60 -34.85
N ASP A 174 -16.13 23.18 -33.67
CA ASP A 174 -16.46 24.60 -33.56
C ASP A 174 -16.06 25.11 -32.17
N ASP A 175 -15.12 26.06 -32.21
CA ASP A 175 -14.74 26.99 -31.14
C ASP A 175 -15.98 27.72 -30.62
N ASP A 176 -16.19 27.71 -29.30
CA ASP A 176 -16.65 28.94 -28.65
C ASP A 176 -16.23 29.03 -27.17
N ASP A 177 -15.48 30.09 -26.91
CA ASP A 177 -14.96 30.55 -25.63
C ASP A 177 -16.10 30.92 -24.67
N GLN A 178 -16.39 30.10 -23.65
CA GLN A 178 -17.06 30.58 -22.44
C GLN A 178 -16.48 29.99 -21.15
N LYS A 179 -15.85 30.88 -20.36
CA LYS A 179 -15.54 30.69 -18.93
C LYS A 179 -16.80 30.29 -18.17
N SER A 180 -17.01 29.01 -17.92
CA SER A 180 -18.02 28.54 -16.98
C SER A 180 -17.45 28.49 -15.56
N SER A 181 -17.72 29.52 -14.77
CA SER A 181 -17.69 29.41 -13.31
C SER A 181 -18.83 28.48 -12.88
N LEU A 182 -18.50 27.22 -12.55
CA LEU A 182 -19.46 26.28 -11.97
C LEU A 182 -19.85 26.75 -10.56
N ASN A 183 -20.96 27.48 -10.47
CA ASN A 183 -21.62 27.81 -9.20
C ASN A 183 -22.28 26.54 -8.62
N TYR A 184 -21.52 25.76 -7.86
CA TYR A 184 -22.06 24.66 -7.06
C TYR A 184 -22.88 25.22 -5.88
N LYS A 185 -24.21 25.17 -5.97
CA LYS A 185 -25.09 25.44 -4.83
C LYS A 185 -25.06 24.25 -3.87
N SER A 186 -24.12 24.27 -2.92
CA SER A 186 -24.13 23.34 -1.80
C SER A 186 -25.41 23.55 -0.97
N LYS A 187 -26.10 22.48 -0.60
CA LYS A 187 -27.16 22.53 0.43
C LYS A 187 -26.48 22.75 1.78
N VAL A 188 -26.27 24.00 2.17
CA VAL A 188 -25.64 24.36 3.45
C VAL A 188 -26.55 23.91 4.60
N VAL A 189 -26.00 23.12 5.51
CA VAL A 189 -26.64 22.79 6.80
C VAL A 189 -25.93 23.61 7.87
N SER A 190 -26.67 24.43 8.59
CA SER A 190 -26.14 25.22 9.70
C SER A 190 -26.02 24.36 10.97
N SER A 191 -24.98 24.58 11.77
CA SER A 191 -24.73 23.84 13.01
C SER A 191 -24.45 24.78 14.19
N LYS A 192 -24.59 24.24 15.42
CA LYS A 192 -24.57 24.95 16.72
C LYS A 192 -23.56 26.10 16.84
N ILE A 193 -23.93 27.10 17.68
CA ILE A 193 -23.08 28.21 18.14
C ILE A 193 -21.66 27.72 18.46
N TYR A 194 -20.70 28.28 17.73
CA TYR A 194 -19.32 27.79 17.73
C TYR A 194 -18.54 28.25 18.97
N LYS A 195 -17.99 27.30 19.75
CA LYS A 195 -17.12 27.55 20.91
C LYS A 195 -15.80 26.81 20.75
N ILE A 196 -14.68 27.50 21.02
CA ILE A 196 -13.34 26.89 21.02
C ILE A 196 -13.25 25.88 22.18
N PRO A 197 -12.93 24.59 21.91
CA PRO A 197 -12.75 23.58 22.96
C PRO A 197 -11.61 23.92 23.91
N THR A 198 -11.69 23.44 25.14
CA THR A 198 -10.72 23.69 26.21
C THR A 198 -9.28 23.37 25.79
N GLU A 199 -9.09 22.31 24.99
CA GLU A 199 -7.80 21.89 24.45
C GLU A 199 -7.11 22.96 23.61
N ARG A 200 -7.89 23.80 22.91
CA ARG A 200 -7.41 24.81 21.96
C ARG A 200 -7.57 26.26 22.45
N GLN A 201 -8.25 26.50 23.58
CA GLN A 201 -8.54 27.84 24.09
C GLN A 201 -7.29 28.71 24.33
N ASN A 202 -6.16 28.11 24.70
CA ASN A 202 -4.90 28.84 24.92
C ASN A 202 -4.10 29.09 23.62
N LEU A 203 -4.49 28.44 22.51
CA LEU A 203 -3.80 28.49 21.23
C LEU A 203 -4.55 29.35 20.21
N PHE A 204 -5.88 29.34 20.26
CA PHE A 204 -6.74 30.01 19.29
C PHE A 204 -7.62 31.06 19.95
N THR A 205 -7.88 32.12 19.21
CA THR A 205 -8.83 33.17 19.55
C THR A 205 -9.92 33.25 18.49
N LEU A 206 -11.15 33.56 18.89
CA LEU A 206 -12.23 33.78 17.94
C LEU A 206 -12.09 35.17 17.34
N ALA A 207 -12.11 35.26 16.01
CA ALA A 207 -12.11 36.54 15.31
C ALA A 207 -13.41 37.31 15.62
N SER A 208 -13.33 38.64 15.67
CA SER A 208 -14.49 39.50 15.96
C SER A 208 -15.60 39.38 14.91
N ASP A 209 -15.23 39.01 13.69
CA ASP A 209 -16.08 38.78 12.52
C ASP A 209 -16.34 37.29 12.27
N ALA A 210 -15.97 36.41 13.20
CA ALA A 210 -16.22 34.99 13.04
C ALA A 210 -17.72 34.70 12.92
N PRO A 211 -18.12 33.81 11.98
CA PRO A 211 -19.52 33.49 11.80
C PRO A 211 -20.06 32.82 13.07
N PRO A 212 -21.33 33.09 13.46
CA PRO A 212 -21.93 32.51 14.66
C PRO A 212 -22.08 30.99 14.57
N GLU A 213 -22.15 30.47 13.34
CA GLU A 213 -22.31 29.06 13.00
C GLU A 213 -21.30 28.65 11.94
N ILE A 214 -20.83 27.40 12.00
CA ILE A 214 -19.97 26.84 10.95
C ILE A 214 -20.85 26.27 9.86
N GLU A 215 -20.60 26.71 8.62
CA GLU A 215 -21.18 26.10 7.43
C GLU A 215 -20.66 24.66 7.27
N LEU A 216 -21.57 23.70 7.24
CA LEU A 216 -21.25 22.32 6.93
C LEU A 216 -21.57 22.04 5.46
N ILE A 217 -20.64 21.35 4.79
CA ILE A 217 -20.91 20.75 3.49
C ILE A 217 -21.63 19.41 3.71
N VAL A 218 -22.57 19.11 2.81
CA VAL A 218 -23.28 17.82 2.84
C VAL A 218 -22.27 16.69 2.61
N GLU A 219 -22.47 15.59 3.32
CA GLU A 219 -21.70 14.37 3.10
C GLU A 219 -21.87 13.90 1.65
N GLU A 220 -20.74 13.69 0.99
CA GLU A 220 -20.68 13.16 -0.35
C GLU A 220 -20.87 11.64 -0.32
N SER A 221 -21.91 11.16 -1.02
CA SER A 221 -22.13 9.73 -1.18
C SER A 221 -21.22 9.15 -2.26
N LYS A 222 -21.23 7.82 -2.37
CA LYS A 222 -20.55 7.11 -3.46
C LYS A 222 -21.09 7.51 -4.83
N GLU A 223 -22.40 7.71 -4.93
CA GLU A 223 -23.07 8.13 -6.15
C GLU A 223 -22.71 9.56 -6.53
N ASP A 224 -22.61 10.46 -5.54
CA ASP A 224 -22.15 11.84 -5.76
C ASP A 224 -20.70 11.86 -6.30
N ALA A 225 -19.79 11.09 -5.68
CA ALA A 225 -18.41 11.00 -6.13
C ALA A 225 -18.30 10.42 -7.54
N LYS A 226 -19.06 9.37 -7.84
CA LYS A 226 -19.14 8.79 -9.19
C LYS A 226 -19.63 9.81 -10.21
N ASP A 227 -20.71 10.55 -9.90
CA ASP A 227 -21.23 11.59 -10.78
C ASP A 227 -20.20 12.69 -11.06
N ILE A 228 -19.43 13.09 -10.05
CA ILE A 228 -18.33 14.06 -10.21
C ILE A 228 -17.23 13.50 -11.12
N THR A 229 -16.83 12.25 -10.92
CA THR A 229 -15.81 11.57 -11.74
C THR A 229 -16.27 11.37 -13.18
N ASP A 230 -17.52 10.96 -13.41
CA ASP A 230 -18.08 10.71 -14.73
C ASP A 230 -18.20 12.01 -15.55
N LYS A 231 -18.41 13.15 -14.88
CA LYS A 231 -18.46 14.49 -15.49
C LYS A 231 -17.08 15.16 -15.63
N TYR A 232 -16.00 14.51 -15.21
CA TYR A 232 -14.68 15.09 -15.30
C TYR A 232 -14.17 15.08 -16.74
N HIS A 233 -13.87 16.27 -17.25
CA HIS A 233 -13.17 16.45 -18.52
C HIS A 233 -11.73 16.88 -18.24
N PHE A 234 -10.78 16.08 -18.74
CA PHE A 234 -9.36 16.34 -18.59
C PHE A 234 -8.96 17.66 -19.24
N ASN A 235 -8.17 18.47 -18.52
CA ASN A 235 -7.47 19.62 -19.07
C ASN A 235 -6.01 19.57 -18.62
N GLU A 236 -5.08 19.89 -19.52
CA GLU A 236 -3.65 19.95 -19.20
C GLU A 236 -3.33 20.93 -18.07
N SER A 237 -4.09 22.02 -17.94
CA SER A 237 -3.91 23.01 -16.87
C SER A 237 -4.44 22.55 -15.50
N ASP A 238 -5.08 21.38 -15.42
CA ASP A 238 -5.64 20.89 -14.15
C ASP A 238 -4.54 20.64 -13.12
N LEU A 239 -4.91 20.89 -11.86
CA LEU A 239 -4.06 20.56 -10.72
C LEU A 239 -3.83 19.05 -10.67
N TRP A 240 -2.66 18.65 -10.15
CA TRP A 240 -2.30 17.24 -10.05
C TRP A 240 -3.38 16.42 -9.32
N ILE A 241 -3.96 16.96 -8.24
CA ILE A 241 -5.00 16.28 -7.45
C ILE A 241 -6.32 16.17 -8.22
N GLN A 242 -6.63 17.17 -9.06
CA GLN A 242 -7.82 17.15 -9.91
C GLN A 242 -7.70 16.09 -11.01
N LYS A 243 -6.51 15.99 -11.63
CA LYS A 243 -6.17 14.91 -12.59
C LYS A 243 -6.23 13.56 -11.93
N CYS A 244 -5.69 13.48 -10.72
CA CYS A 244 -5.55 12.25 -9.99
C CYS A 244 -6.90 11.66 -9.56
N LEU A 245 -7.73 12.47 -8.91
CA LEU A 245 -9.03 12.05 -8.41
C LEU A 245 -10.16 12.27 -9.43
N LYS A 246 -9.83 12.72 -10.64
CA LYS A 246 -10.79 13.09 -11.70
C LYS A 246 -11.91 13.97 -11.14
N ASN A 247 -11.53 15.05 -10.45
CA ASN A 247 -12.47 15.89 -9.71
C ASN A 247 -11.99 17.35 -9.67
N LYS A 248 -12.75 18.27 -10.28
CA LYS A 248 -12.40 19.70 -10.40
C LYS A 248 -12.64 20.51 -9.12
N LEU A 249 -13.31 19.95 -8.11
CA LEU A 249 -13.73 20.67 -6.90
C LEU A 249 -12.60 20.86 -5.88
N TYR A 250 -11.42 20.28 -6.14
CA TYR A 250 -10.22 20.52 -5.36
C TYR A 250 -9.50 21.79 -5.80
N THR A 251 -8.96 22.53 -4.83
CA THR A 251 -8.04 23.65 -5.07
C THR A 251 -6.86 23.56 -4.11
N ILE A 252 -5.72 24.11 -4.50
CA ILE A 252 -4.51 24.14 -3.65
C ILE A 252 -4.24 25.58 -3.24
N GLN A 253 -4.13 25.81 -1.94
CA GLN A 253 -3.71 27.07 -1.35
C GLN A 253 -2.25 26.95 -0.91
N ASP A 254 -1.40 27.77 -1.51
CA ASP A 254 0.00 27.88 -1.11
C ASP A 254 0.15 28.70 0.17
N VAL A 255 1.19 28.41 0.95
CA VAL A 255 1.53 29.09 2.21
C VAL A 255 3.02 29.46 2.22
N GLU A 256 3.48 30.19 3.23
CA GLU A 256 4.88 30.57 3.31
C GLU A 256 5.85 29.37 3.29
N GLY A 257 6.74 29.32 2.29
CA GLY A 257 7.74 28.27 2.09
C GLY A 257 9.08 28.51 2.80
N ASN A 258 9.05 29.01 4.03
CA ASN A 258 10.22 29.42 4.81
C ASN A 258 10.57 28.44 5.95
N GLY A 259 10.01 27.22 5.91
CA GLY A 259 10.08 26.24 6.99
C GLY A 259 8.90 26.27 7.97
N ASP A 260 8.03 27.30 7.88
CA ASP A 260 6.79 27.39 8.64
C ASP A 260 5.58 26.71 7.98
N CYS A 261 5.72 26.25 6.73
CA CYS A 261 4.62 25.78 5.88
C CYS A 261 3.67 24.80 6.58
N PHE A 262 4.19 23.78 7.29
CA PHE A 262 3.37 22.87 8.07
C PHE A 262 2.45 23.59 9.08
N PHE A 263 3.02 24.45 9.93
CA PHE A 263 2.26 25.22 10.92
C PHE A 263 1.37 26.27 10.28
N ALA A 264 1.78 26.84 9.14
CA ALA A 264 1.01 27.80 8.37
C ALA A 264 -0.26 27.17 7.78
N THR A 265 -0.17 25.96 7.23
CA THR A 265 -1.37 25.23 6.74
C THR A 265 -2.39 24.98 7.85
N ILE A 266 -1.94 24.65 9.07
CA ILE A 266 -2.82 24.52 10.24
C ILE A 266 -3.46 25.86 10.61
N ARG A 267 -2.65 26.93 10.70
CA ARG A 267 -3.14 28.29 10.99
C ARG A 267 -4.23 28.69 10.00
N ASP A 268 -3.98 28.51 8.71
CA ASP A 268 -4.86 28.95 7.64
C ASP A 268 -6.14 28.09 7.56
N ALA A 269 -6.03 26.77 7.80
CA ALA A 269 -7.19 25.90 7.90
C ALA A 269 -8.15 26.32 9.03
N PHE A 270 -7.64 26.65 10.22
CA PHE A 270 -8.46 27.15 11.32
C PHE A 270 -8.96 28.58 11.10
N ALA A 271 -8.20 29.42 10.39
CA ALA A 271 -8.66 30.77 10.04
C ALA A 271 -9.93 30.73 9.16
N SER A 272 -10.10 29.69 8.34
CA SER A 272 -11.31 29.51 7.50
C SER A 272 -12.63 29.42 8.29
N ILE A 273 -12.56 29.14 9.59
CA ILE A 273 -13.72 29.09 10.50
C ILE A 273 -13.65 30.17 11.59
N GLY A 274 -12.85 31.22 11.39
CA GLY A 274 -12.70 32.34 12.31
C GLY A 274 -11.85 32.03 13.56
N GLN A 275 -11.15 30.89 13.63
CA GLN A 275 -10.18 30.61 14.69
C GLN A 275 -8.79 31.11 14.28
N THR A 276 -8.36 32.18 14.92
CA THR A 276 -7.09 32.83 14.64
C THR A 276 -6.01 32.33 15.59
N THR A 277 -4.82 32.05 15.05
CA THR A 277 -3.61 31.73 15.80
C THR A 277 -2.38 32.26 15.07
N THR A 278 -1.19 32.02 15.61
CA THR A 278 0.07 32.32 14.92
C THR A 278 0.94 31.07 14.85
N VAL A 279 1.79 31.00 13.82
CA VAL A 279 2.80 29.92 13.70
C VAL A 279 3.64 29.79 14.96
N LEU A 280 4.06 30.93 15.55
CA LEU A 280 4.84 30.94 16.77
C LEU A 280 4.11 30.30 17.97
N LYS A 281 2.79 30.52 18.11
CA LYS A 281 1.99 29.87 19.16
C LYS A 281 1.97 28.35 18.98
N LEU A 282 1.75 27.88 17.75
CA LEU A 282 1.75 26.45 17.42
C LEU A 282 3.12 25.81 17.67
N ARG A 283 4.21 26.43 17.19
CA ARG A 283 5.58 25.96 17.43
C ARG A 283 5.96 25.95 18.91
N LYS A 284 5.56 26.98 19.67
CA LYS A 284 5.80 27.05 21.11
C LYS A 284 5.12 25.87 21.81
N ARG A 285 3.85 25.62 21.50
CA ARG A 285 3.10 24.50 22.05
C ARG A 285 3.75 23.15 21.72
N LEU A 286 4.19 22.95 20.48
CA LEU A 286 4.95 21.75 20.09
C LEU A 286 6.23 21.60 20.92
N SER A 287 6.98 22.69 21.11
CA SER A 287 8.24 22.66 21.86
C SER A 287 8.06 22.26 23.33
N GLU A 288 6.87 22.43 23.89
CA GLU A 288 6.58 22.04 25.27
C GLU A 288 6.51 20.50 25.44
N GLU A 289 6.22 19.75 24.37
CA GLU A 289 6.18 18.28 24.36
C GLU A 289 7.55 17.60 24.16
N VAL A 290 8.63 18.38 24.03
CA VAL A 290 9.98 17.83 23.93
C VAL A 290 10.35 17.11 25.23
N THR A 291 10.69 15.82 25.10
CA THR A 291 11.19 14.98 26.19
C THR A 291 12.72 14.91 26.20
N GLN A 292 13.28 14.47 27.32
CA GLN A 292 14.73 14.25 27.44
C GLN A 292 15.22 13.15 26.50
N ASP A 293 14.45 12.07 26.36
CA ASP A 293 14.77 10.96 25.46
C ASP A 293 14.83 11.42 24.00
N MET A 294 13.86 12.23 23.57
CA MET A 294 13.85 12.78 22.22
C MET A 294 15.07 13.67 21.95
N PHE A 295 15.44 14.53 22.91
CA PHE A 295 16.66 15.33 22.80
C PHE A 295 17.89 14.44 22.66
N GLN A 296 17.99 13.38 23.47
CA GLN A 296 19.11 12.45 23.43
C GLN A 296 19.17 11.75 22.06
N THR A 297 18.07 11.21 21.57
CA THR A 297 17.97 10.56 20.25
C THR A 297 18.40 11.51 19.12
N TYR A 298 17.85 12.72 19.05
CA TYR A 298 18.23 13.69 18.00
C TYR A 298 19.69 14.11 18.10
N SER A 299 20.19 14.29 19.33
CA SER A 299 21.59 14.65 19.56
C SER A 299 22.53 13.53 19.13
N GLU A 300 22.22 12.28 19.49
CA GLU A 300 22.99 11.09 19.09
C GLU A 300 22.99 10.91 17.57
N LEU A 301 21.82 10.94 16.94
CA LEU A 301 21.69 10.81 15.49
C LEU A 301 22.47 11.90 14.76
N PHE A 302 22.38 13.16 15.19
CA PHE A 302 23.12 14.26 14.58
C PHE A 302 24.64 14.14 14.80
N LEU A 303 25.09 13.92 16.03
CA LEU A 303 26.51 13.87 16.38
C LEU A 303 27.20 12.67 15.74
N GLN A 304 26.64 11.48 15.87
CA GLN A 304 27.20 10.26 15.31
C GLN A 304 27.29 10.38 13.78
N THR A 305 26.22 10.83 13.12
CA THR A 305 26.21 10.99 11.66
C THR A 305 27.18 12.10 11.21
N SER A 306 27.37 13.16 12.01
CA SER A 306 28.34 14.22 11.71
C SER A 306 29.78 13.73 11.79
N ILE A 307 30.10 12.97 12.83
CA ILE A 307 31.43 12.36 13.03
C ILE A 307 31.69 11.37 11.90
N GLU A 308 30.78 10.45 11.66
CA GLU A 308 30.86 9.43 10.60
C GLU A 308 31.04 10.06 9.22
N ALA A 309 30.25 11.10 8.87
CA ALA A 309 30.38 11.80 7.60
C ALA A 309 31.75 12.46 7.44
N LYS A 310 32.34 12.99 8.51
CA LYS A 310 33.67 13.61 8.50
C LYS A 310 34.76 12.55 8.36
N GLU A 311 34.72 11.52 9.21
CA GLU A 311 35.69 10.43 9.20
C GLU A 311 35.70 9.69 7.86
N ASN A 312 34.52 9.34 7.34
CA ASN A 312 34.40 8.68 6.04
C ASN A 312 34.91 9.55 4.89
N LYS A 313 34.74 10.89 4.96
CA LYS A 313 35.34 11.81 3.97
C LYS A 313 36.87 11.84 4.07
N ASP A 314 37.43 11.85 5.28
CA ASP A 314 38.87 11.86 5.50
C ASP A 314 39.50 10.52 5.05
N VAL A 315 38.86 9.39 5.34
CA VAL A 315 39.27 8.06 4.86
C VAL A 315 39.15 7.99 3.33
N LEU A 316 38.05 8.48 2.75
CA LEU A 316 37.86 8.52 1.29
C LEU A 316 38.97 9.34 0.59
N LYS A 317 39.45 10.43 1.21
CA LYS A 317 40.60 11.19 0.70
C LYS A 317 41.87 10.33 0.70
N LYS A 318 42.17 9.64 1.80
CA LYS A 318 43.33 8.72 1.91
C LYS A 318 43.26 7.56 0.91
N VAL A 319 42.09 6.96 0.73
CA VAL A 319 41.88 5.89 -0.26
C VAL A 319 42.13 6.40 -1.68
N ASN A 320 41.67 7.62 -2.01
CA ASN A 320 41.96 8.23 -3.31
C ASN A 320 43.46 8.49 -3.53
N GLU A 321 44.19 8.92 -2.50
CA GLU A 321 45.65 9.09 -2.54
C GLU A 321 46.37 7.74 -2.73
N ASN A 322 45.93 6.69 -2.04
CA ASN A 322 46.48 5.34 -2.19
C ASN A 322 46.22 4.77 -3.59
N ILE A 323 45.03 4.96 -4.17
CA ILE A 323 44.73 4.55 -5.56
C ILE A 323 45.71 5.20 -6.54
N LYS A 324 46.00 6.50 -6.37
CA LYS A 324 46.99 7.20 -7.21
C LYS A 324 48.38 6.59 -7.06
N ARG A 325 48.82 6.34 -5.82
CA ARG A 325 50.11 5.71 -5.52
C ARG A 325 50.24 4.33 -6.16
N VAL A 326 49.23 3.47 -5.98
CA VAL A 326 49.20 2.12 -6.57
C VAL A 326 49.24 2.19 -8.09
N ALA A 327 48.51 3.14 -8.71
CA ALA A 327 48.53 3.32 -10.16
C ALA A 327 49.91 3.80 -10.68
N GLU A 328 50.60 4.66 -9.95
CA GLU A 328 51.97 5.09 -10.27
C GLU A 328 52.97 3.95 -10.11
N THR A 329 52.91 3.20 -9.00
CA THR A 329 53.76 2.02 -8.78
C THR A 329 53.52 0.97 -9.87
N PHE A 330 52.26 0.69 -10.22
CA PHE A 330 51.91 -0.27 -11.28
C PHE A 330 52.51 0.09 -12.64
N LYS A 331 52.54 1.38 -13.01
CA LYS A 331 53.15 1.86 -14.25
C LYS A 331 54.66 1.60 -14.29
N ASN A 332 55.33 1.74 -13.15
CA ASN A 332 56.79 1.64 -13.03
C ASN A 332 57.29 0.22 -12.74
N THR A 333 56.44 -0.68 -12.26
CA THR A 333 56.78 -2.09 -12.05
C THR A 333 56.89 -2.82 -13.39
N LEU A 334 57.89 -3.71 -13.54
CA LEU A 334 58.02 -4.59 -14.70
C LEU A 334 57.65 -6.05 -14.37
N ASN A 335 57.85 -6.46 -13.12
CA ASN A 335 57.55 -7.82 -12.66
C ASN A 335 56.04 -8.11 -12.73
N ILE A 336 55.68 -9.22 -13.39
CA ILE A 336 54.29 -9.61 -13.66
C ILE A 336 53.54 -9.97 -12.36
N ASP A 337 54.20 -10.64 -11.41
CA ASP A 337 53.56 -11.06 -10.16
C ASP A 337 53.34 -9.87 -9.21
N GLU A 338 54.26 -8.91 -9.20
CA GLU A 338 54.06 -7.64 -8.49
C GLU A 338 52.94 -6.81 -9.13
N LYS A 339 52.85 -6.75 -10.46
CA LYS A 339 51.71 -6.13 -11.15
C LYS A 339 50.39 -6.79 -10.79
N ARG A 340 50.33 -8.12 -10.70
CA ARG A 340 49.13 -8.84 -10.26
C ARG A 340 48.72 -8.45 -8.84
N LYS A 341 49.67 -8.36 -7.90
CA LYS A 341 49.41 -7.91 -6.53
C LYS A 341 48.86 -6.48 -6.48
N LEU A 342 49.49 -5.56 -7.22
CA LEU A 342 49.04 -4.16 -7.31
C LEU A 342 47.65 -4.04 -7.95
N SER A 343 47.34 -4.87 -8.95
CA SER A 343 46.00 -4.92 -9.56
C SER A 343 44.93 -5.42 -8.57
N ALA A 344 45.25 -6.43 -7.76
CA ALA A 344 44.36 -6.92 -6.71
C ALA A 344 44.14 -5.87 -5.62
N GLU A 345 45.20 -5.17 -5.20
CA GLU A 345 45.12 -4.04 -4.26
C GLU A 345 44.28 -2.88 -4.83
N ALA A 346 44.50 -2.49 -6.07
CA ALA A 346 43.71 -1.45 -6.74
C ALA A 346 42.22 -1.80 -6.80
N THR A 347 41.88 -3.08 -7.00
CA THR A 347 40.50 -3.57 -7.01
C THR A 347 39.86 -3.46 -5.63
N LYS A 348 40.59 -3.82 -4.56
CA LYS A 348 40.15 -3.64 -3.18
C LYS A 348 39.91 -2.16 -2.84
N LEU A 349 40.87 -1.30 -3.17
CA LEU A 349 40.77 0.15 -2.93
C LEU A 349 39.61 0.79 -3.71
N LYS A 350 39.34 0.34 -4.95
CA LYS A 350 38.20 0.81 -5.74
C LYS A 350 36.86 0.44 -5.08
N SER A 351 36.76 -0.78 -4.56
CA SER A 351 35.55 -1.25 -3.86
C SER A 351 35.34 -0.49 -2.55
N GLU A 352 36.41 -0.30 -1.77
CA GLU A 352 36.38 0.50 -0.54
C GLU A 352 36.00 1.96 -0.81
N LYS A 353 36.56 2.57 -1.86
CA LYS A 353 36.21 3.92 -2.31
C LYS A 353 34.70 4.03 -2.60
N GLN A 354 34.13 3.06 -3.31
CA GLN A 354 32.71 3.08 -3.66
C GLN A 354 31.83 2.95 -2.41
N ARG A 355 32.16 2.03 -1.51
CA ARG A 355 31.46 1.85 -0.23
C ARG A 355 31.46 3.15 0.59
N LEU A 356 32.64 3.73 0.82
CA LEU A 356 32.78 4.99 1.56
C LEU A 356 32.03 6.15 0.88
N ALA A 357 32.04 6.23 -0.45
CA ALA A 357 31.29 7.26 -1.17
C ALA A 357 29.77 7.13 -0.96
N ASN A 358 29.25 5.89 -0.96
CA ASN A 358 27.84 5.61 -0.68
C ASN A 358 27.47 5.95 0.76
N GLU A 359 28.31 5.57 1.73
CA GLU A 359 28.14 5.90 3.16
C GLU A 359 28.15 7.41 3.39
N VAL A 360 29.07 8.15 2.77
CA VAL A 360 29.10 9.62 2.83
C VAL A 360 27.83 10.22 2.24
N LYS A 361 27.34 9.71 1.09
CA LYS A 361 26.10 10.18 0.45
C LYS A 361 24.88 9.98 1.36
N MET A 362 24.77 8.82 1.98
CA MET A 362 23.70 8.52 2.94
C MET A 362 23.82 9.39 4.19
N ALA A 363 25.01 9.52 4.77
CA ALA A 363 25.24 10.34 5.96
C ALA A 363 24.90 11.82 5.70
N ILE A 364 25.24 12.37 4.52
CA ILE A 364 24.83 13.72 4.12
C ILE A 364 23.31 13.85 4.03
N SER A 365 22.62 12.84 3.48
CA SER A 365 21.16 12.85 3.36
C SER A 365 20.50 12.82 4.74
N LEU A 366 20.98 11.98 5.66
CA LEU A 366 20.54 11.93 7.06
C LEU A 366 20.86 13.24 7.81
N LEU A 367 22.04 13.83 7.60
CA LEU A 367 22.39 15.12 8.22
C LEU A 367 21.50 16.27 7.78
N ASN A 368 20.93 16.21 6.58
CA ASN A 368 19.99 17.23 6.13
C ASN A 368 18.68 17.18 6.93
N GLU A 369 18.21 15.99 7.32
CA GLU A 369 17.05 15.81 8.21
C GLU A 369 17.31 16.41 9.59
N TYR A 370 18.48 16.13 10.17
CA TYR A 370 18.84 16.57 11.52
C TYR A 370 19.63 17.89 11.58
N LYS A 371 19.71 18.65 10.48
CA LYS A 371 20.57 19.85 10.39
C LYS A 371 20.25 20.90 11.46
N PHE A 372 19.00 20.92 11.93
CA PHE A 372 18.52 21.86 12.94
C PHE A 372 19.20 21.64 14.31
N MET A 373 19.76 20.44 14.57
CA MET A 373 20.49 20.12 15.79
C MET A 373 21.88 20.77 15.88
N LYS A 374 22.35 21.43 14.82
CA LYS A 374 23.64 22.13 14.84
C LYS A 374 23.69 23.20 15.93
N GLY A 375 24.55 23.00 16.93
CA GLY A 375 24.73 23.90 18.07
C GLY A 375 23.69 23.75 19.19
N VAL A 376 22.80 22.75 19.09
CA VAL A 376 21.81 22.41 20.11
C VAL A 376 22.44 21.39 21.05
N ASN A 377 22.71 21.80 22.29
CA ASN A 377 23.40 20.98 23.30
C ASN A 377 22.66 20.89 24.64
N SER A 378 21.40 21.32 24.68
CA SER A 378 20.51 21.13 25.82
C SER A 378 19.07 21.05 25.34
N ILE A 379 18.20 20.47 26.17
CA ILE A 379 16.76 20.39 25.89
C ILE A 379 16.15 21.79 25.72
N GLU A 380 16.58 22.79 26.49
CA GLU A 380 16.11 24.18 26.36
C GLU A 380 16.47 24.78 25.00
N LYS A 381 17.68 24.50 24.49
CA LYS A 381 18.08 24.94 23.16
C LYS A 381 17.31 24.21 22.06
N LEU A 382 16.97 22.93 22.26
CA LEU A 382 16.12 22.20 21.33
C LEU A 382 14.74 22.86 21.26
N LYS A 383 14.11 23.10 22.43
CA LYS A 383 12.83 23.82 22.51
C LYS A 383 12.88 25.17 21.80
N ALA A 384 13.93 25.95 22.04
CA ALA A 384 14.14 27.24 21.38
C ALA A 384 14.39 27.12 19.86
N LYS A 385 14.94 26.00 19.38
CA LYS A 385 15.18 25.75 17.96
C LYS A 385 13.89 25.36 17.23
N LEU A 386 13.03 24.54 17.83
CA LEU A 386 11.71 24.17 17.28
C LEU A 386 10.79 25.38 17.08
N MET A 387 10.99 26.44 17.88
CA MET A 387 10.29 27.72 17.76
C MET A 387 10.73 28.57 16.55
N LYS A 388 11.72 28.14 15.78
CA LYS A 388 12.28 28.91 14.64
C LYS A 388 12.00 28.22 13.29
N PRO A 389 11.91 28.98 12.19
CA PRO A 389 11.68 28.42 10.85
C PRO A 389 12.80 27.50 10.33
N ASP A 390 14.00 27.58 10.93
CA ASP A 390 15.11 26.65 10.66
C ASP A 390 14.76 25.18 10.94
N TYR A 391 13.79 24.93 11.82
CA TYR A 391 13.22 23.61 12.06
C TYR A 391 11.99 23.40 11.18
N TRP A 392 12.08 22.39 10.32
CA TRP A 392 11.00 21.94 9.46
C TRP A 392 10.31 20.77 10.15
N ALA A 393 8.97 20.75 10.11
CA ALA A 393 8.20 19.73 10.80
C ALA A 393 8.48 18.33 10.22
N ASP A 394 9.00 17.45 11.07
CA ASP A 394 9.23 16.03 10.79
C ASP A 394 8.02 15.16 11.20
N ASP A 395 8.16 13.84 11.05
CA ASP A 395 7.12 12.87 11.42
C ASP A 395 6.66 13.02 12.90
N TRP A 396 7.57 13.42 13.81
CA TRP A 396 7.24 13.65 15.21
C TRP A 396 6.40 14.91 15.39
N ALA A 397 6.75 16.02 14.74
CA ALA A 397 5.96 17.25 14.79
C ALA A 397 4.54 17.04 14.24
N VAL A 398 4.42 16.32 13.12
CA VAL A 398 3.12 15.96 12.53
C VAL A 398 2.28 15.14 13.51
N SER A 399 2.81 14.00 13.98
CA SER A 399 2.09 13.08 14.86
C SER A 399 1.82 13.63 16.27
N THR A 400 2.57 14.65 16.70
CA THR A 400 2.38 15.34 17.99
C THR A 400 1.32 16.44 17.89
N MET A 401 1.26 17.18 16.78
CA MET A 401 0.26 18.25 16.61
C MET A 401 -1.16 17.72 16.44
N GLU A 402 -1.35 16.53 15.88
CA GLU A 402 -2.65 15.85 15.74
C GLU A 402 -3.43 15.76 17.07
N PRO A 403 -2.91 15.12 18.13
CA PRO A 403 -3.60 15.05 19.42
C PRO A 403 -3.66 16.39 20.15
N ILE A 404 -2.63 17.26 20.05
CA ILE A 404 -2.62 18.59 20.68
C ILE A 404 -3.80 19.43 20.21
N LEU A 405 -4.09 19.39 18.91
CA LEU A 405 -5.14 20.19 18.29
C LEU A 405 -6.46 19.44 18.14
N ASN A 406 -6.50 18.16 18.50
CA ASN A 406 -7.60 17.25 18.22
C ASN A 406 -8.01 17.26 16.73
N ILE A 407 -7.02 17.09 15.85
CA ILE A 407 -7.18 17.04 14.40
C ILE A 407 -6.49 15.80 13.82
N LYS A 408 -6.88 15.39 12.61
CA LYS A 408 -6.14 14.39 11.83
C LYS A 408 -5.69 14.97 10.50
N LEU A 409 -4.42 14.75 10.16
CA LEU A 409 -3.84 15.21 8.91
C LEU A 409 -3.91 14.08 7.87
N ILE A 410 -4.34 14.42 6.66
CA ILE A 410 -4.34 13.53 5.50
C ILE A 410 -3.28 14.08 4.54
N LEU A 411 -2.14 13.39 4.47
CA LEU A 411 -0.96 13.86 3.74
C LEU A 411 -0.90 13.22 2.35
N LEU A 412 -1.02 14.04 1.31
CA LEU A 412 -0.95 13.59 -0.09
C LEU A 412 0.34 14.08 -0.76
N SER A 413 1.12 13.19 -1.35
CA SER A 413 2.38 13.48 -2.03
C SER A 413 2.15 13.79 -3.50
N SER A 414 2.28 15.06 -3.88
CA SER A 414 2.29 15.46 -5.29
C SER A 414 3.60 15.07 -5.96
N GLU A 415 4.68 14.92 -5.19
CA GLU A 415 5.96 14.42 -5.68
C GLU A 415 5.82 12.99 -6.22
N GLU A 416 5.10 12.11 -5.51
CA GLU A 416 4.82 10.74 -5.96
C GLU A 416 3.98 10.73 -7.25
N PHE A 417 2.94 11.57 -7.32
CA PHE A 417 2.11 11.69 -8.51
C PHE A 417 2.93 12.17 -9.72
N ASN A 418 3.68 13.28 -9.58
CA ASN A 418 4.42 13.87 -10.69
C ASN A 418 5.51 12.94 -11.25
N ASN A 419 6.00 12.01 -10.43
CA ASN A 419 7.05 11.09 -10.79
C ASN A 419 6.52 9.77 -11.38
N SER A 420 5.35 9.30 -10.93
CA SER A 420 4.73 8.03 -11.36
C SER A 420 3.59 8.19 -12.36
N ASN A 421 3.05 9.41 -12.49
CA ASN A 421 1.77 9.71 -13.12
C ASN A 421 0.63 8.85 -12.57
N SER A 422 0.70 8.46 -11.29
CA SER A 422 -0.26 7.58 -10.64
C SER A 422 -0.72 8.11 -9.27
N CYS A 423 -1.99 7.84 -8.97
CA CYS A 423 -2.67 8.14 -7.71
C CYS A 423 -2.48 7.08 -6.64
N ASP A 424 -1.88 5.96 -7.03
CA ASP A 424 -1.86 4.74 -6.27
C ASP A 424 -0.95 4.83 -5.03
N MET A 425 0.05 5.73 -5.03
CA MET A 425 1.03 5.87 -3.95
C MET A 425 1.05 7.26 -3.31
N ILE A 426 0.06 8.12 -3.59
CA ILE A 426 0.11 9.51 -3.10
C ILE A 426 -0.15 9.65 -1.60
N LEU A 427 -0.80 8.69 -0.93
CA LEU A 427 -1.21 8.88 0.47
C LEU A 427 -0.12 8.41 1.42
N ASN A 428 0.31 9.30 2.31
CA ASN A 428 1.14 8.96 3.45
C ASN A 428 0.27 8.78 4.71
N CYS A 429 0.31 7.59 5.30
CA CYS A 429 -0.50 7.24 6.47
C CYS A 429 -0.02 7.90 7.78
N GLY A 430 1.17 8.51 7.75
CA GLY A 430 1.78 9.19 8.89
C GLY A 430 2.29 8.24 9.97
N GLN A 431 2.64 8.83 11.10
CA GLN A 431 2.99 8.14 12.34
C GLN A 431 1.97 8.50 13.42
N ILE A 432 1.94 7.74 14.51
CA ILE A 432 1.09 8.05 15.67
C ILE A 432 1.94 8.21 16.92
N ASN A 433 1.72 9.31 17.64
CA ASN A 433 2.35 9.52 18.93
C ASN A 433 1.42 8.98 20.03
N THR A 434 1.54 7.68 20.33
CA THR A 434 0.68 6.99 21.30
C THR A 434 0.79 7.57 22.71
N SER A 435 1.93 8.16 23.07
CA SER A 435 2.16 8.76 24.39
C SER A 435 1.22 9.94 24.70
N LEU A 436 0.66 10.58 23.67
CA LEU A 436 -0.24 11.72 23.79
C LEU A 436 -1.72 11.36 23.61
N LEU A 437 -2.03 10.09 23.34
CA LEU A 437 -3.41 9.63 23.26
C LEU A 437 -3.97 9.46 24.68
N ARG A 438 -5.15 10.06 24.93
CA ARG A 438 -5.85 9.91 26.22
C ARG A 438 -6.50 8.54 26.40
N SER A 439 -6.64 7.78 25.31
CA SER A 439 -7.25 6.45 25.23
C SER A 439 -6.69 5.69 24.04
N ASP A 440 -6.92 4.38 23.96
CA ASP A 440 -6.63 3.54 22.78
C ASP A 440 -7.46 3.92 21.53
N VAL A 441 -8.18 5.04 21.62
CA VAL A 441 -9.08 5.59 20.62
C VAL A 441 -8.72 7.06 20.43
N PHE A 442 -8.60 7.48 19.18
CA PHE A 442 -8.41 8.86 18.77
C PHE A 442 -9.67 9.36 18.05
N MET A 443 -10.28 10.45 18.52
CA MET A 443 -11.49 11.03 17.94
C MET A 443 -11.24 12.45 17.43
N PRO A 444 -10.63 12.61 16.24
CA PRO A 444 -10.35 13.92 15.66
C PRO A 444 -11.63 14.73 15.50
N GLU A 445 -11.61 15.97 15.99
CA GLU A 445 -12.71 16.89 15.77
C GLU A 445 -12.72 17.40 14.32
N PHE A 446 -11.54 17.58 13.73
CA PHE A 446 -11.36 18.06 12.38
C PHE A 446 -10.30 17.27 11.61
N TYR A 447 -10.39 17.33 10.29
CA TYR A 447 -9.45 16.77 9.34
C TYR A 447 -8.92 17.90 8.45
N ILE A 448 -7.64 17.86 8.11
CA ILE A 448 -7.01 18.79 7.18
C ILE A 448 -6.27 17.96 6.13
N ILE A 449 -6.51 18.27 4.85
CA ILE A 449 -5.83 17.62 3.73
C ILE A 449 -4.66 18.51 3.32
N LEU A 450 -3.45 17.94 3.31
CA LEU A 450 -2.23 18.64 2.93
C LEU A 450 -1.62 17.99 1.70
N GLU A 451 -1.09 18.82 0.81
CA GLU A 451 -0.15 18.39 -0.22
C GLU A 451 1.27 18.48 0.33
N TYR A 452 2.07 17.45 0.12
CA TYR A 452 3.49 17.43 0.36
C TYR A 452 4.26 17.34 -0.97
N THR A 453 5.13 18.33 -1.22
CA THR A 453 5.93 18.40 -2.46
C THR A 453 7.33 17.81 -2.32
N GLY A 454 7.63 17.12 -1.20
CA GLY A 454 8.97 16.64 -0.85
C GLY A 454 9.77 17.60 0.04
N ASN A 455 9.37 18.88 0.11
CA ASN A 455 10.05 19.91 0.90
C ASN A 455 9.14 21.08 1.34
N HIS A 456 7.84 21.02 1.03
CA HIS A 456 6.88 22.07 1.34
C HIS A 456 5.50 21.47 1.54
N TYR A 457 4.72 22.05 2.43
CA TYR A 457 3.33 21.69 2.67
C TYR A 457 2.42 22.76 2.09
N LYS A 458 1.40 22.34 1.33
CA LYS A 458 0.32 23.22 0.85
C LYS A 458 -1.02 22.73 1.37
N LEU A 459 -1.97 23.64 1.50
CA LEU A 459 -3.29 23.34 2.01
C LEU A 459 -4.20 22.92 0.85
N VAL A 460 -4.79 21.73 0.94
CA VAL A 460 -5.74 21.23 -0.07
C VAL A 460 -7.15 21.54 0.40
N ASN A 461 -7.87 22.33 -0.39
CA ASN A 461 -9.26 22.68 -0.14
C ASN A 461 -10.19 21.84 -1.02
N TYR A 462 -11.39 21.56 -0.51
CA TYR A 462 -12.46 20.89 -1.26
C TYR A 462 -13.75 21.69 -1.12
N LYS A 463 -14.41 22.01 -2.25
CA LYS A 463 -15.60 22.87 -2.28
C LYS A 463 -15.38 24.17 -1.48
N ASN A 464 -14.19 24.78 -1.65
CA ASN A 464 -13.72 26.00 -0.96
C ASN A 464 -13.57 25.89 0.57
N LYS A 465 -13.59 24.68 1.14
CA LYS A 465 -13.37 24.45 2.57
C LYS A 465 -12.00 23.82 2.82
N SER A 466 -11.33 24.24 3.91
CA SER A 466 -9.97 23.81 4.27
C SER A 466 -9.91 22.90 5.51
N LEU A 467 -10.99 22.87 6.29
CA LEU A 467 -11.06 22.20 7.58
C LEU A 467 -12.35 21.38 7.64
N PHE A 468 -12.26 20.07 7.78
CA PHE A 468 -13.39 19.16 7.54
C PHE A 468 -13.80 18.43 8.82
N LYS A 469 -15.10 18.24 9.06
CA LYS A 469 -15.58 17.13 9.90
C LYS A 469 -15.44 15.82 9.13
N PHE A 470 -15.50 14.68 9.83
CA PHE A 470 -15.40 13.36 9.19
C PHE A 470 -16.35 13.22 7.99
N ASN A 471 -17.62 13.58 8.17
CA ASN A 471 -18.64 13.47 7.13
C ASN A 471 -18.36 14.38 5.91
N GLU A 472 -17.56 15.44 6.09
CA GLU A 472 -17.22 16.43 5.06
C GLU A 472 -15.98 16.04 4.25
N ILE A 473 -15.23 15.01 4.67
CA ILE A 473 -14.12 14.50 3.87
C ILE A 473 -14.70 13.93 2.56
N PRO A 474 -14.13 14.27 1.39
CA PRO A 474 -14.56 13.71 0.10
C PRO A 474 -14.59 12.19 0.12
N TYR A 475 -15.56 11.58 -0.57
CA TYR A 475 -15.75 10.13 -0.51
C TYR A 475 -14.50 9.38 -0.99
N ASP A 476 -13.90 9.81 -2.10
CA ASP A 476 -12.70 9.19 -2.66
C ASP A 476 -11.48 9.28 -1.72
N ILE A 477 -11.35 10.37 -0.96
CA ILE A 477 -10.29 10.50 0.06
C ILE A 477 -10.55 9.55 1.22
N LYS A 478 -11.81 9.41 1.68
CA LYS A 478 -12.16 8.41 2.70
C LYS A 478 -11.82 7.00 2.24
N MET A 479 -12.12 6.67 0.98
CA MET A 479 -11.78 5.37 0.38
C MET A 479 -10.28 5.18 0.23
N LEU A 480 -9.54 6.24 -0.10
CA LEU A 480 -8.08 6.22 -0.18
C LEU A 480 -7.45 5.89 1.17
N VAL A 481 -7.94 6.51 2.24
CA VAL A 481 -7.50 6.23 3.62
C VAL A 481 -7.81 4.79 4.02
N ILE A 482 -9.04 4.32 3.77
CA ILE A 482 -9.42 2.95 4.11
C ILE A 482 -8.58 1.93 3.34
N SER A 483 -8.41 2.15 2.05
CA SER A 483 -7.71 1.22 1.17
C SER A 483 -6.21 1.19 1.38
N LYS A 484 -5.57 2.23 1.94
CA LYS A 484 -4.10 2.28 2.09
C LYS A 484 -3.60 2.32 3.52
N CYS A 485 -4.38 2.91 4.43
CA CYS A 485 -3.96 3.13 5.82
C CYS A 485 -4.66 2.23 6.83
N LEU A 486 -5.63 1.42 6.39
CA LEU A 486 -6.40 0.51 7.24
C LEU A 486 -6.41 -0.94 6.75
N GLU A 487 -5.58 -1.30 5.77
CA GLU A 487 -5.54 -2.64 5.15
C GLU A 487 -5.36 -3.78 6.16
N LYS A 488 -4.62 -3.55 7.25
CA LYS A 488 -4.35 -4.53 8.32
C LYS A 488 -5.00 -4.17 9.66
N ASN A 489 -5.90 -3.19 9.70
CA ASN A 489 -6.38 -2.57 10.94
C ASN A 489 -5.23 -2.11 11.85
N SER A 490 -4.14 -1.65 11.25
CA SER A 490 -2.92 -1.20 11.94
C SER A 490 -2.47 0.14 11.40
N GLY A 491 -1.78 0.92 12.22
CA GLY A 491 -1.25 2.24 11.84
C GLY A 491 -2.11 3.39 12.37
N PRO A 492 -1.76 4.65 12.08
CA PRO A 492 -2.35 5.79 12.78
C PRO A 492 -3.87 5.95 12.61
N PHE A 493 -4.39 5.58 11.43
CA PHE A 493 -5.82 5.68 11.16
C PHE A 493 -6.64 4.59 11.85
N SER A 494 -6.02 3.47 12.30
CA SER A 494 -6.73 2.37 12.98
C SER A 494 -7.14 2.73 14.41
N TYR A 495 -6.71 3.90 14.91
CA TYR A 495 -7.17 4.45 16.18
C TYR A 495 -8.43 5.30 16.04
N ILE A 496 -8.92 5.55 14.81
CA ILE A 496 -10.03 6.47 14.54
C ILE A 496 -11.33 5.69 14.30
N PRO A 497 -12.29 5.68 15.24
CA PRO A 497 -13.50 4.87 15.15
C PRO A 497 -14.37 5.20 13.95
N ASP A 498 -14.41 6.46 13.49
CA ASP A 498 -15.22 6.85 12.34
C ASP A 498 -14.73 6.17 11.06
N PHE A 499 -13.42 6.06 10.88
CA PHE A 499 -12.85 5.32 9.76
C PHE A 499 -13.02 3.82 9.90
N ILE A 500 -12.88 3.27 11.10
CA ILE A 500 -13.17 1.85 11.38
C ILE A 500 -14.65 1.54 11.15
N SER A 501 -15.54 2.44 11.57
CA SER A 501 -16.98 2.33 11.37
C SER A 501 -17.33 2.45 9.90
N LEU A 502 -16.74 3.39 9.17
CA LEU A 502 -16.89 3.49 7.74
C LEU A 502 -16.38 2.23 7.06
N GLN A 503 -15.18 1.75 7.39
CA GLN A 503 -14.62 0.47 6.95
C GLN A 503 -15.57 -0.72 7.21
N ASN A 504 -16.15 -0.82 8.41
CA ASN A 504 -17.08 -1.89 8.79
C ASN A 504 -18.48 -1.76 8.17
N SER A 505 -18.94 -0.52 7.96
CA SER A 505 -20.20 -0.18 7.29
C SER A 505 -20.08 -0.39 5.79
N LEU A 506 -18.84 -0.22 5.30
CA LEU A 506 -18.48 -0.55 3.96
C LEU A 506 -18.67 -2.05 3.84
N PRO A 507 -19.35 -2.43 2.77
CA PRO A 507 -19.75 -3.79 2.51
C PRO A 507 -18.66 -4.88 2.49
N ASN A 508 -17.41 -4.44 2.58
CA ASN A 508 -16.26 -5.13 2.06
C ASN A 508 -15.24 -5.52 3.13
N ILE A 509 -15.47 -5.07 4.37
CA ILE A 509 -14.47 -5.07 5.43
C ILE A 509 -15.13 -5.34 6.79
N ARG A 510 -16.10 -6.27 6.83
CA ARG A 510 -16.58 -6.82 8.11
C ARG A 510 -15.49 -7.73 8.68
N ASN A 511 -14.87 -7.29 9.78
CA ASN A 511 -14.17 -8.10 10.77
C ASN A 511 -13.61 -9.44 10.24
N LYS A 512 -12.36 -9.43 9.75
CA LYS A 512 -11.49 -10.50 10.22
C LYS A 512 -11.35 -10.25 11.72
N PRO A 513 -11.72 -11.19 12.61
CA PRO A 513 -11.15 -11.11 13.94
C PRO A 513 -9.64 -11.00 13.75
N VAL A 514 -9.01 -10.17 14.57
CA VAL A 514 -7.61 -10.39 14.91
C VAL A 514 -7.58 -11.77 15.55
N ILE A 515 -7.57 -12.82 14.71
CA ILE A 515 -6.68 -13.91 15.00
C ILE A 515 -5.34 -13.20 14.93
N GLU A 516 -4.77 -12.98 16.10
CA GLU A 516 -3.33 -13.00 16.26
C GLU A 516 -2.83 -14.08 15.32
N ASN A 517 -2.48 -13.69 14.10
CA ASN A 517 -1.61 -14.49 13.27
C ASN A 517 -0.23 -14.31 13.91
N VAL A 518 -0.09 -14.85 15.12
CA VAL A 518 0.98 -15.77 15.49
C VAL A 518 0.87 -16.97 14.55
N TYR A 519 0.95 -16.71 13.24
CA TYR A 519 1.59 -17.61 12.32
C TYR A 519 2.98 -17.02 12.19
N THR A 520 3.78 -17.34 13.20
CA THR A 520 5.14 -17.75 12.89
C THR A 520 5.04 -18.64 11.66
N ASN A 521 5.57 -18.19 10.53
CA ASN A 521 6.00 -19.11 9.50
C ASN A 521 7.02 -20.03 10.18
N THR A 522 6.56 -21.13 10.76
CA THR A 522 7.38 -22.14 11.43
C THR A 522 8.19 -22.96 10.43
N ILE A 523 8.50 -22.36 9.27
CA ILE A 523 9.40 -22.88 8.24
C ILE A 523 10.58 -21.93 7.99
N ASN A 524 10.58 -20.63 8.36
CA ASN A 524 11.69 -19.72 8.03
C ASN A 524 11.94 -18.60 9.06
N GLY A 525 12.28 -18.95 10.31
CA GLY A 525 12.48 -17.98 11.40
C GLY A 525 13.63 -16.96 11.22
N ASN A 526 14.38 -16.96 10.11
CA ASN A 526 15.53 -16.08 9.88
C ASN A 526 15.61 -15.43 8.47
N LEU A 527 14.59 -15.57 7.60
CA LEU A 527 14.73 -15.11 6.21
C LEU A 527 14.71 -13.58 6.07
N PHE A 528 14.03 -12.88 6.98
CA PHE A 528 13.94 -11.42 7.02
C PHE A 528 13.63 -10.90 8.44
N ASP A 529 13.84 -9.61 8.67
CA ASP A 529 13.46 -8.83 9.85
C ASP A 529 12.11 -8.13 9.57
N ASP A 530 11.09 -8.42 10.37
CA ASP A 530 9.74 -7.85 10.21
C ASP A 530 9.67 -6.35 10.56
N GLU A 531 10.66 -5.78 11.25
CA GLU A 531 10.74 -4.33 11.51
C GLU A 531 11.19 -3.54 10.28
N ILE A 532 11.86 -4.20 9.32
CA ILE A 532 12.43 -3.59 8.12
C ILE A 532 11.64 -4.06 6.91
N VAL A 533 10.69 -3.24 6.44
CA VAL A 533 9.83 -3.55 5.31
C VAL A 533 10.11 -2.62 4.15
N PHE A 534 10.44 -3.19 2.99
CA PHE A 534 10.52 -2.46 1.73
C PHE A 534 9.38 -2.87 0.82
N ALA A 535 8.63 -1.87 0.36
CA ALA A 535 7.51 -2.00 -0.53
C ALA A 535 7.92 -1.51 -1.91
N PHE A 536 7.64 -2.29 -2.95
CA PHE A 536 8.03 -1.92 -4.30
C PHE A 536 6.97 -2.26 -5.34
N ASN A 537 6.91 -1.42 -6.37
CA ASN A 537 6.15 -1.65 -7.59
C ASN A 537 6.96 -1.07 -8.77
N LEU A 538 6.66 -1.50 -10.00
CA LEU A 538 7.19 -0.90 -11.23
C LEU A 538 6.93 0.62 -11.28
N ARG A 539 5.86 1.13 -10.65
CA ARG A 539 5.47 2.55 -10.63
C ARG A 539 6.15 3.40 -9.53
N SER A 540 7.02 2.84 -8.70
CA SER A 540 7.71 3.55 -7.62
C SER A 540 8.85 4.47 -8.15
N THR A 541 8.55 5.49 -8.97
CA THR A 541 9.52 6.18 -9.84
C THR A 541 9.99 7.55 -9.34
N LEU A 542 10.35 7.72 -8.06
CA LEU A 542 10.83 9.02 -7.58
C LEU A 542 12.18 9.43 -8.20
N LYS A 543 12.25 10.64 -8.80
CA LYS A 543 13.49 11.26 -9.33
C LYS A 543 14.57 11.46 -8.25
N LYS A 544 14.16 11.68 -7.00
CA LYS A 544 15.02 11.62 -5.82
C LYS A 544 14.41 10.60 -4.86
N PRO A 545 14.91 9.35 -4.83
CA PRO A 545 14.28 8.32 -4.01
C PRO A 545 14.43 8.68 -2.52
N PRO A 546 13.36 8.53 -1.72
CA PRO A 546 13.39 8.72 -0.29
C PRO A 546 14.35 7.71 0.31
N LEU A 547 14.82 8.02 1.51
CA LEU A 547 15.65 7.08 2.27
C LEU A 547 14.95 5.70 2.32
N PRO A 548 15.72 4.60 2.33
CA PRO A 548 15.14 3.26 2.54
C PRO A 548 14.24 3.27 3.78
N GLY A 549 13.03 2.72 3.67
CA GLY A 549 12.05 2.69 4.75
C GLY A 549 11.16 3.94 4.87
N LYS A 550 11.39 4.96 4.02
CA LYS A 550 10.56 6.18 3.93
C LYS A 550 9.77 6.28 2.62
N GLY A 551 9.71 5.18 1.85
CA GLY A 551 8.92 5.12 0.63
C GLY A 551 7.43 4.91 0.90
N SER A 552 6.60 5.27 -0.08
CA SER A 552 5.17 5.00 -0.08
C SER A 552 4.88 3.48 -0.17
N GLY A 553 3.67 3.05 0.20
CA GLY A 553 3.26 1.64 0.11
C GLY A 553 3.51 0.79 1.37
N GLY A 554 3.71 1.44 2.52
CA GLY A 554 3.82 0.77 3.83
C GLY A 554 5.25 0.35 4.21
N GLU A 555 6.27 1.10 3.76
CA GLU A 555 7.63 0.87 4.20
C GLU A 555 7.85 1.24 5.67
N THR A 556 8.69 0.48 6.35
CA THR A 556 9.07 0.74 7.74
C THR A 556 10.54 0.40 7.97
N ILE A 557 11.21 1.20 8.80
CA ILE A 557 12.55 0.92 9.28
C ILE A 557 12.82 1.70 10.58
N PRO A 558 13.51 1.12 11.56
CA PRO A 558 14.06 1.87 12.70
C PRO A 558 15.14 2.88 12.25
N ASP A 559 15.11 4.10 12.80
CA ASP A 559 16.00 5.19 12.37
C ASP A 559 17.50 4.86 12.52
N ASP A 560 17.86 4.08 13.53
CA ASP A 560 19.22 3.61 13.81
C ASP A 560 19.72 2.56 12.77
N LYS A 561 18.79 1.82 12.15
CA LYS A 561 19.10 0.81 11.12
C LYS A 561 19.21 1.39 9.71
N ILE A 562 18.73 2.62 9.43
CA ILE A 562 18.74 3.23 8.09
C ILE A 562 20.14 3.22 7.47
N LYS A 563 21.16 3.53 8.26
CA LYS A 563 22.57 3.64 7.83
C LYS A 563 23.11 2.38 7.17
N MET A 564 22.58 1.22 7.57
CA MET A 564 22.99 -0.07 7.02
C MET A 564 22.67 -0.17 5.52
N PHE A 565 21.69 0.58 5.01
CA PHE A 565 21.21 0.50 3.63
C PHE A 565 21.85 1.53 2.69
N SER A 566 23.07 2.01 2.99
CA SER A 566 23.81 3.01 2.20
C SER A 566 24.02 2.58 0.75
N GLU A 567 24.35 1.30 0.54
CA GLU A 567 24.49 0.70 -0.78
C GLU A 567 23.17 0.69 -1.55
N LEU A 568 22.07 0.31 -0.90
CA LEU A 568 20.74 0.29 -1.52
C LEU A 568 20.29 1.69 -1.93
N HIS A 569 20.47 2.68 -1.05
CA HIS A 569 20.15 4.09 -1.34
C HIS A 569 20.95 4.67 -2.50
N ALA A 570 22.16 4.16 -2.74
CA ALA A 570 22.97 4.61 -3.87
C ALA A 570 22.45 4.10 -5.23
N ILE A 571 21.66 3.04 -5.25
CA ILE A 571 21.13 2.43 -6.48
C ILE A 571 19.87 3.18 -6.93
N GLU A 572 19.94 3.79 -8.10
CA GLU A 572 18.80 4.47 -8.71
C GLU A 572 17.68 3.48 -9.04
N LYS A 573 16.43 3.86 -8.76
CA LYS A 573 15.22 3.06 -9.04
C LYS A 573 15.25 1.65 -8.42
N TRP A 574 15.92 1.48 -7.27
CA TRP A 574 16.08 0.16 -6.67
C TRP A 574 14.74 -0.55 -6.39
N ARG A 575 13.70 0.20 -6.01
CA ARG A 575 12.33 -0.30 -5.81
C ARG A 575 11.78 -0.91 -7.11
N ASN A 576 11.84 -0.18 -8.22
CA ASN A 576 11.32 -0.66 -9.51
C ASN A 576 12.06 -1.90 -9.99
N LYS A 577 13.39 -1.91 -9.86
CA LYS A 577 14.27 -2.99 -10.31
C LYS A 577 13.98 -4.34 -9.62
N LEU A 578 13.38 -4.33 -8.42
CA LEU A 578 12.93 -5.55 -7.72
C LEU A 578 11.71 -6.21 -8.40
N SER A 579 10.91 -5.48 -9.18
CA SER A 579 9.70 -5.99 -9.84
C SER A 579 10.00 -7.05 -10.91
N ASN A 580 9.12 -8.06 -11.04
CA ASN A 580 9.17 -9.06 -12.12
C ASN A 580 8.97 -8.46 -13.52
N SER A 581 8.26 -7.32 -13.60
CA SER A 581 8.01 -6.60 -14.85
C SER A 581 9.12 -5.64 -15.23
N TRP A 582 10.14 -5.43 -14.38
CA TRP A 582 11.27 -4.57 -14.71
C TRP A 582 12.05 -5.14 -15.91
N PRO A 583 12.21 -4.38 -17.00
CA PRO A 583 12.98 -4.82 -18.17
C PRO A 583 14.47 -4.96 -17.82
N GLN A 584 14.94 -6.19 -17.73
CA GLN A 584 16.34 -6.55 -17.60
C GLN A 584 16.56 -7.91 -18.27
N GLU A 585 17.40 -7.93 -19.29
CA GLU A 585 17.60 -9.14 -20.08
C GLU A 585 18.28 -10.26 -19.27
N PHE A 586 17.88 -11.51 -19.50
CA PHE A 586 18.58 -12.69 -19.01
C PHE A 586 18.35 -13.88 -19.95
N ILE A 587 19.16 -14.93 -19.79
CA ILE A 587 19.07 -16.17 -20.56
C ILE A 587 18.49 -17.27 -19.67
N LEU A 588 17.42 -17.92 -20.14
CA LEU A 588 16.85 -19.10 -19.48
C LEU A 588 16.27 -20.01 -20.56
N ASP A 589 16.45 -21.33 -20.40
CA ASP A 589 16.13 -22.34 -21.42
C ASP A 589 16.75 -22.05 -22.80
N ASN A 590 18.00 -21.56 -22.82
CA ASN A 590 18.72 -21.16 -24.05
C ASN A 590 18.00 -20.09 -24.89
N ARG A 591 17.12 -19.30 -24.27
CA ARG A 591 16.40 -18.19 -24.88
C ARG A 591 16.67 -16.89 -24.13
N LYS A 592 16.57 -15.77 -24.85
CA LYS A 592 16.72 -14.44 -24.27
C LYS A 592 15.36 -13.88 -23.85
N TRP A 593 15.25 -13.38 -22.63
CA TRP A 593 14.01 -12.86 -22.04
C TRP A 593 14.20 -11.42 -21.61
N LEU A 594 13.19 -10.57 -21.80
CA LEU A 594 13.27 -9.16 -21.39
C LEU A 594 13.01 -8.95 -19.90
N SER A 595 12.11 -9.74 -19.29
CA SER A 595 11.78 -9.65 -17.87
C SER A 595 11.33 -11.01 -17.33
N VAL A 596 11.24 -11.12 -16.00
CA VAL A 596 10.75 -12.34 -15.33
C VAL A 596 9.33 -12.64 -15.78
N GLU A 597 8.52 -11.60 -15.97
CA GLU A 597 7.14 -11.70 -16.45
C GLU A 597 7.07 -12.39 -17.83
N HIS A 598 7.96 -12.05 -18.76
CA HIS A 598 7.98 -12.68 -20.08
C HIS A 598 8.23 -14.18 -20.01
N TYR A 599 9.25 -14.59 -19.26
CA TYR A 599 9.54 -16.01 -19.09
C TYR A 599 8.39 -16.74 -18.42
N TYR A 600 7.94 -16.22 -17.28
CA TYR A 600 6.93 -16.86 -16.45
C TYR A 600 5.62 -17.08 -17.22
N GLN A 601 5.20 -16.10 -18.01
CA GLN A 601 3.96 -16.18 -18.79
C GLN A 601 4.12 -17.10 -20.00
N GLY A 602 5.29 -17.05 -20.66
CA GLY A 602 5.59 -17.99 -21.74
C GLY A 602 5.68 -19.45 -21.24
N ALA A 603 6.28 -19.69 -20.08
CA ALA A 603 6.55 -21.01 -19.55
C ALA A 603 5.28 -21.85 -19.33
N LYS A 604 4.11 -21.19 -19.24
CA LYS A 604 2.78 -21.81 -19.24
C LYS A 604 2.45 -22.57 -20.52
N PHE A 605 3.21 -22.41 -21.60
CA PHE A 605 2.97 -23.03 -22.92
C PHE A 605 4.13 -23.90 -23.40
N LYS A 606 5.17 -24.06 -22.57
CA LYS A 606 6.49 -24.60 -22.93
C LYS A 606 6.44 -26.04 -23.46
N LYS A 607 5.50 -26.86 -22.98
CA LYS A 607 5.40 -28.29 -23.29
C LYS A 607 4.47 -28.59 -24.45
N ASN A 608 3.23 -28.11 -24.40
CA ASN A 608 2.22 -28.44 -25.40
C ASN A 608 2.19 -27.45 -26.57
N ASN A 609 2.65 -26.21 -26.36
CA ASN A 609 2.57 -25.13 -27.35
C ASN A 609 3.93 -24.39 -27.50
N PRO A 610 5.02 -25.12 -27.84
CA PRO A 610 6.38 -24.56 -27.83
C PRO A 610 6.56 -23.39 -28.79
N ASP A 611 5.89 -23.38 -29.95
CA ASP A 611 5.99 -22.25 -30.89
C ASP A 611 5.40 -20.97 -30.30
N PHE A 612 4.30 -21.07 -29.54
CA PHE A 612 3.72 -19.93 -28.85
C PHE A 612 4.57 -19.48 -27.66
N TYR A 613 5.11 -20.43 -26.88
CA TYR A 613 6.10 -20.12 -25.84
C TYR A 613 7.26 -19.26 -26.37
N LEU A 614 7.78 -19.58 -27.56
CA LEU A 614 8.88 -18.83 -28.17
C LEU A 614 8.49 -17.39 -28.52
N THR A 615 7.21 -17.08 -28.73
CA THR A 615 6.77 -15.70 -29.02
C THR A 615 6.96 -14.75 -27.84
N PHE A 616 7.13 -15.25 -26.62
CA PHE A 616 7.41 -14.44 -25.44
C PHE A 616 8.89 -14.11 -25.29
N SER A 617 9.78 -14.83 -25.98
CA SER A 617 11.22 -14.59 -25.92
C SER A 617 11.63 -13.48 -26.89
N LEU A 618 12.67 -12.72 -26.53
CA LEU A 618 13.22 -11.65 -27.37
C LEU A 618 13.73 -12.15 -28.72
N ASP A 619 14.07 -13.44 -28.81
CA ASP A 619 14.55 -14.08 -30.03
C ASP A 619 13.47 -14.09 -31.14
N SER A 620 12.19 -13.99 -30.76
CA SER A 620 11.07 -13.96 -31.71
C SER A 620 10.87 -12.60 -32.38
N GLY A 621 11.33 -11.51 -31.77
CA GLY A 621 11.14 -10.14 -32.26
C GLY A 621 9.69 -9.64 -32.23
N THR A 622 8.75 -10.35 -31.59
CA THR A 622 7.34 -9.97 -31.49
C THR A 622 7.13 -8.80 -30.54
N GLU A 623 5.98 -8.11 -30.64
CA GLU A 623 5.56 -7.12 -29.63
C GLU A 623 5.39 -7.76 -28.25
N LEU A 624 4.89 -9.01 -28.21
CA LEU A 624 4.71 -9.78 -26.99
C LEU A 624 5.99 -9.95 -26.18
N SER A 625 7.14 -10.08 -26.86
CA SER A 625 8.45 -10.24 -26.24
C SER A 625 9.03 -8.95 -25.64
N ARG A 626 8.37 -7.80 -25.86
CA ARG A 626 8.87 -6.47 -25.49
C ARG A 626 7.99 -5.72 -24.50
N ASP A 627 6.76 -6.14 -24.29
CA ASP A 627 5.81 -5.51 -23.36
C ASP A 627 5.42 -6.51 -22.26
N PRO A 628 5.93 -6.33 -21.02
CA PRO A 628 5.57 -7.19 -19.89
C PRO A 628 4.07 -7.29 -19.63
N ALA A 629 3.31 -6.20 -19.83
CA ALA A 629 1.87 -6.20 -19.61
C ALA A 629 1.15 -7.01 -20.70
N MET A 630 1.59 -6.89 -21.95
CA MET A 630 1.07 -7.70 -23.06
C MET A 630 1.40 -9.19 -22.86
N SER A 631 2.63 -9.49 -22.43
CA SER A 631 3.06 -10.85 -22.06
C SER A 631 2.16 -11.45 -20.99
N LYS A 632 1.93 -10.71 -19.91
CA LYS A 632 1.01 -11.09 -18.85
C LYS A 632 -0.38 -11.42 -19.39
N SER A 633 -0.98 -10.52 -20.15
CA SER A 633 -2.28 -10.75 -20.78
C SER A 633 -2.35 -11.96 -21.73
N ALA A 634 -1.27 -12.32 -22.41
CA ALA A 634 -1.24 -13.53 -23.26
C ALA A 634 -1.14 -14.83 -22.47
N GLY A 635 -0.44 -14.81 -21.32
CA GLY A 635 -0.28 -15.96 -20.42
C GLY A 635 -1.44 -16.17 -19.45
N GLU A 636 -2.37 -15.24 -19.41
CA GLU A 636 -3.62 -15.31 -18.67
C GLU A 636 -4.69 -16.09 -19.46
N LYS A 637 -5.68 -16.71 -18.81
CA LYS A 637 -6.68 -17.53 -19.52
C LYS A 637 -7.50 -16.74 -20.54
N SER A 638 -7.71 -15.42 -20.36
CA SER A 638 -8.35 -14.58 -21.41
C SER A 638 -7.59 -14.64 -22.74
N GLY A 639 -6.26 -14.65 -22.67
CA GLY A 639 -5.40 -14.42 -23.82
C GLY A 639 -5.64 -13.07 -24.50
N LYS A 640 -6.27 -12.09 -23.82
CA LYS A 640 -6.67 -10.80 -24.37
C LYS A 640 -5.87 -9.66 -23.76
N PHE A 641 -5.39 -8.75 -24.60
CA PHE A 641 -4.76 -7.50 -24.18
C PHE A 641 -5.56 -6.32 -24.72
N LYS A 642 -5.98 -5.42 -23.82
CA LYS A 642 -6.82 -4.24 -24.16
C LYS A 642 -8.06 -4.62 -24.99
N GLY A 643 -8.74 -5.68 -24.58
CA GLY A 643 -9.95 -6.21 -25.25
C GLY A 643 -9.69 -7.01 -26.53
N LYS A 644 -8.46 -6.99 -27.08
CA LYS A 644 -8.10 -7.74 -28.29
C LYS A 644 -7.52 -9.10 -27.93
N LEU A 645 -8.02 -10.17 -28.56
CA LEU A 645 -7.45 -11.50 -28.43
C LEU A 645 -6.05 -11.53 -29.06
N ILE A 646 -5.04 -11.87 -28.26
CA ILE A 646 -3.62 -11.96 -28.67
C ILE A 646 -3.08 -13.39 -28.59
N ARG A 647 -3.70 -14.27 -27.80
CA ARG A 647 -3.45 -15.72 -27.84
C ARG A 647 -4.59 -16.42 -28.59
N PRO A 648 -4.32 -17.22 -29.64
CA PRO A 648 -5.33 -18.06 -30.27
C PRO A 648 -6.01 -19.00 -29.26
N THR A 649 -7.33 -19.16 -29.35
CA THR A 649 -8.11 -19.99 -28.40
C THR A 649 -7.73 -21.47 -28.42
N SER A 650 -7.14 -21.96 -29.52
CA SER A 650 -6.61 -23.33 -29.63
C SER A 650 -5.35 -23.55 -28.78
N ILE A 651 -4.69 -22.48 -28.33
CA ILE A 651 -3.47 -22.54 -27.53
C ILE A 651 -3.84 -22.52 -26.05
N LEU A 652 -3.72 -23.68 -25.42
CA LEU A 652 -4.03 -23.89 -24.02
C LEU A 652 -2.76 -23.91 -23.16
N MET A 653 -2.89 -23.52 -21.90
CA MET A 653 -1.80 -23.64 -20.94
C MET A 653 -1.53 -25.11 -20.61
N ASP A 654 -0.28 -25.40 -20.26
CA ASP A 654 0.16 -26.71 -19.84
C ASP A 654 -0.49 -27.05 -18.48
N PRO A 655 -1.20 -28.19 -18.39
CA PRO A 655 -1.94 -28.56 -17.16
C PRO A 655 -1.02 -28.90 -15.99
N ASP A 656 0.27 -29.16 -16.25
CA ASP A 656 1.31 -29.45 -15.27
C ASP A 656 2.26 -28.27 -15.01
N PHE A 657 1.86 -27.05 -15.37
CA PHE A 657 2.66 -25.84 -15.11
C PHE A 657 2.90 -25.63 -13.61
N ASN A 658 4.17 -25.51 -13.21
CA ASN A 658 4.55 -25.30 -11.81
C ASN A 658 4.96 -23.84 -11.56
N TYR A 659 4.03 -23.08 -10.99
CA TYR A 659 4.17 -21.66 -10.72
C TYR A 659 5.43 -21.30 -9.92
N SER A 660 5.61 -21.91 -8.75
CA SER A 660 6.73 -21.59 -7.84
C SER A 660 8.08 -21.89 -8.47
N LYS A 661 8.20 -23.03 -9.16
CA LYS A 661 9.44 -23.46 -9.82
C LYS A 661 9.84 -22.51 -10.95
N GLU A 662 8.91 -22.19 -11.85
CA GLU A 662 9.21 -21.37 -13.04
C GLU A 662 9.46 -19.90 -12.64
N MET A 663 8.71 -19.38 -11.65
CA MET A 663 8.95 -18.05 -11.07
C MET A 663 10.34 -17.95 -10.42
N HIS A 664 10.68 -18.91 -9.56
CA HIS A 664 11.99 -18.95 -8.90
C HIS A 664 13.13 -19.07 -9.93
N ALA A 665 12.98 -19.91 -10.96
CA ALA A 665 13.98 -20.06 -12.02
C ALA A 665 14.23 -18.73 -12.76
N ALA A 666 13.17 -18.02 -13.13
CA ALA A 666 13.25 -16.73 -13.81
C ALA A 666 13.83 -15.63 -12.93
N GLN A 667 13.35 -15.49 -11.69
CA GLN A 667 13.91 -14.53 -10.74
C GLN A 667 15.39 -14.81 -10.48
N LYS A 668 15.76 -16.08 -10.25
CA LYS A 668 17.15 -16.48 -10.07
C LYS A 668 17.98 -16.10 -11.30
N ALA A 669 17.54 -16.44 -12.50
CA ALA A 669 18.24 -16.07 -13.74
C ALA A 669 18.45 -14.55 -13.85
N LYS A 670 17.39 -13.75 -13.65
CA LYS A 670 17.45 -12.28 -13.63
C LYS A 670 18.50 -11.76 -12.64
N PHE A 671 18.43 -12.19 -11.38
CA PHE A 671 19.25 -11.65 -10.30
C PHE A 671 20.65 -12.27 -10.21
N THR A 672 20.93 -13.42 -10.83
CA THR A 672 22.29 -14.00 -10.84
C THR A 672 23.09 -13.67 -12.09
N GLN A 673 22.42 -13.38 -13.22
CA GLN A 673 23.11 -13.05 -14.48
C GLN A 673 23.37 -11.56 -14.66
N ASN A 674 22.63 -10.70 -13.94
CA ASN A 674 22.81 -9.26 -13.94
C ASN A 674 23.49 -8.82 -12.65
N GLU A 675 24.78 -8.50 -12.71
CA GLU A 675 25.60 -8.19 -11.53
C GLU A 675 25.09 -6.95 -10.76
N ASP A 676 24.55 -5.95 -11.45
CA ASP A 676 23.96 -4.78 -10.81
C ASP A 676 22.69 -5.13 -10.02
N LEU A 677 21.84 -6.01 -10.55
CA LEU A 677 20.65 -6.50 -9.85
C LEU A 677 20.99 -7.47 -8.73
N LYS A 678 22.02 -8.30 -8.90
CA LYS A 678 22.56 -9.15 -7.84
C LYS A 678 22.97 -8.31 -6.64
N GLN A 679 23.77 -7.26 -6.89
CA GLN A 679 24.21 -6.31 -5.87
C GLN A 679 23.03 -5.58 -5.23
N LEU A 680 22.03 -5.19 -6.04
CA LEU A 680 20.80 -4.60 -5.52
C LEU A 680 20.09 -5.52 -4.54
N LEU A 681 19.83 -6.77 -4.93
CA LEU A 681 19.12 -7.73 -4.08
C LEU A 681 19.89 -7.98 -2.77
N MET A 682 21.21 -8.10 -2.85
CA MET A 682 22.06 -8.21 -1.66
C MET A 682 22.10 -6.93 -0.81
N ALA A 683 21.97 -5.75 -1.42
CA ALA A 683 21.91 -4.49 -0.68
C ALA A 683 20.60 -4.34 0.13
N THR A 684 19.57 -5.16 -0.15
CA THR A 684 18.35 -5.25 0.68
C THR A 684 18.55 -5.96 2.02
N LYS A 685 19.74 -6.53 2.28
CA LYS A 685 20.09 -7.19 3.56
C LYS A 685 19.03 -8.20 4.01
N ASN A 686 18.55 -8.11 5.25
CA ASN A 686 17.49 -8.95 5.79
C ASN A 686 16.12 -8.25 5.73
N ALA A 687 15.93 -7.21 4.91
CA ALA A 687 14.63 -6.55 4.81
C ALA A 687 13.54 -7.49 4.25
N LYS A 688 12.33 -7.35 4.74
CA LYS A 688 11.14 -7.98 4.16
C LYS A 688 10.77 -7.27 2.87
N LEU A 689 10.74 -8.03 1.78
CA LEU A 689 10.44 -7.53 0.44
C LEU A 689 8.97 -7.78 0.11
N THR A 690 8.23 -6.70 -0.14
CA THR A 690 6.80 -6.79 -0.48
C THR A 690 6.49 -6.06 -1.77
N HIS A 691 5.71 -6.69 -2.64
CA HIS A 691 5.16 -6.05 -3.82
C HIS A 691 3.85 -5.38 -3.47
N TRP A 692 3.80 -4.08 -3.71
CA TRP A 692 2.61 -3.29 -3.43
C TRP A 692 1.55 -3.54 -4.51
N VAL A 693 0.33 -3.86 -4.06
CA VAL A 693 -0.85 -4.15 -4.90
C VAL A 693 -1.97 -3.20 -4.50
N LYS A 694 -2.66 -2.60 -5.47
CA LYS A 694 -3.72 -1.64 -5.19
C LYS A 694 -4.90 -2.31 -4.50
N ALA A 695 -5.40 -1.68 -3.42
CA ALA A 695 -6.60 -2.09 -2.69
C ALA A 695 -6.60 -3.54 -2.16
N ASN A 696 -5.42 -4.19 -2.16
CA ASN A 696 -5.20 -5.54 -1.68
C ASN A 696 -3.94 -5.52 -0.80
N PRO A 697 -3.83 -6.43 0.20
CA PRO A 697 -2.62 -6.52 1.00
C PRO A 697 -1.37 -6.74 0.13
N ASN A 698 -0.27 -6.06 0.47
CA ASN A 698 1.01 -6.28 -0.22
C ASN A 698 1.38 -7.77 -0.23
N ILE A 699 1.92 -8.21 -1.37
CA ILE A 699 2.33 -9.59 -1.58
C ILE A 699 3.78 -9.74 -1.13
N VAL A 700 4.04 -10.69 -0.24
CA VAL A 700 5.41 -10.97 0.23
C VAL A 700 6.17 -11.73 -0.85
N PHE A 701 7.31 -11.20 -1.31
CA PHE A 701 8.14 -11.81 -2.34
C PHE A 701 9.14 -12.79 -1.71
N THR A 702 8.61 -13.92 -1.24
CA THR A 702 9.38 -14.93 -0.49
C THR A 702 10.50 -15.54 -1.32
N GLU A 703 10.23 -15.89 -2.58
CA GLU A 703 11.17 -16.49 -3.52
C GLU A 703 12.38 -15.59 -3.75
N LEU A 704 12.14 -14.27 -3.87
CA LEU A 704 13.21 -13.30 -4.06
C LEU A 704 14.12 -13.19 -2.83
N MET A 705 13.55 -13.30 -1.62
CA MET A 705 14.31 -13.34 -0.38
C MET A 705 15.06 -14.67 -0.19
N GLN A 706 14.53 -15.79 -0.69
CA GLN A 706 15.25 -17.07 -0.73
C GLN A 706 16.45 -17.01 -1.67
N ILE A 707 16.30 -16.42 -2.86
CA ILE A 707 17.40 -16.20 -3.81
C ILE A 707 18.50 -15.34 -3.15
N ARG A 708 18.12 -14.30 -2.41
CA ARG A 708 19.05 -13.47 -1.64
C ARG A 708 19.83 -14.28 -0.60
N ASP A 709 19.15 -15.13 0.16
CA ASP A 709 19.77 -16.01 1.16
C ASP A 709 20.74 -17.02 0.51
N ASP A 710 20.35 -17.62 -0.61
CA ASP A 710 21.21 -18.49 -1.42
C ASP A 710 22.47 -17.75 -1.92
N LEU A 711 22.34 -16.49 -2.31
CA LEU A 711 23.47 -15.66 -2.72
C LEU A 711 24.44 -15.38 -1.57
N TYR A 712 23.94 -15.15 -0.36
CA TYR A 712 24.81 -14.99 0.82
C TYR A 712 25.56 -16.27 1.15
N LYS A 713 24.90 -17.44 1.08
CA LYS A 713 25.51 -18.75 1.32
C LYS A 713 26.60 -19.12 0.32
N GLN A 714 26.61 -18.52 -0.87
CA GLN A 714 27.68 -18.73 -1.87
C GLN A 714 28.94 -17.89 -1.61
N ILE A 715 28.84 -16.88 -0.74
CA ILE A 715 29.92 -15.93 -0.44
C ILE A 715 30.68 -16.34 0.84
N ILE A 716 30.00 -17.06 1.73
CA ILE A 716 30.57 -17.73 2.91
C ILE A 716 31.23 -19.03 2.45
#